data_AF-A0A976LF39-F1
#
_entry.id   AF-A0A976LF39-F1
#
_cell.length_a   1.000
_cell.length_b   1.000
_cell.length_c   1.000
_cell.angle_alpha   90.00
_cell.angle_beta   90.00
_cell.angle_gamma   90.00
#
_symmetry.space_group_name_H-M   'P 1'
#
loop_
_entity.id
_entity.type
_entity.pdbx_description
1 polymer ?
#
loop_
_entity_poly.entity_id
_entity_poly.type
_entity_poly.pdbx_seq_one_letter_code
_entity_poly.pdbx_strand_id
1 'polypeptide(L)'
;ANRSSWASIKGFADNVEIEVAATYGSAGTTTIDTVPDSRGVTINVHYSISLLPQNSYRPRLADDRVGYFVTALKDFSQKVDEDRFVRYVNRWNLEKADGSAPLSPPRKPIVFWIEKTVPFKYRQPIREGIESWNSAFEKAGFSTAIEVRQQPDQTDWDPEDINYNTFRWITAGAGFAMGPSRVNPRTGQILDADIIFDADFLQFWRTEYETFTPQAVVALTGGDPARATDSHGVFEFSTGSRACNHCSLVHGHARETAIAVTSIAAMGDGPLSEVQKEKLVAQGLKLVTMHEVGHTLGLRHNFKGSTMLSLADVNDVNKASQNGASMSVMDYMPANIMPKGKTQGDYYTAKLGPYDYWAIEYGYRQIPAASPESERVELDKIASRSGEPMLAYATDEDTVAGAPDPLSNRFDLGNDPLEFARTRAELVEQLMPLIVERMVSKETGYERVRQAFGVLLSAYGQSMYTASRLVGGLYTTRAHKADANAQAPFRVVEPQRQRDTLTLLEMQMFSEKPFLFSPELYNQLAATKWLHWGMPSINRDDYPVHEVILSWQDRVLSRLLDPLTLERIRDNELKVPADQDAFTSAELLDRLTKSVLSELETVQPGEYTVRKPAVSSLRRNLQRKYVARLGSLAMGSTAAPADCQSIASVQLRNVNARIAVLLANEQVKLDDYSRAHLLETQGRIQKVIDASLELPRL
;
A
#
# COMPACT_ATOMS: atom_id res chain seq x y z
N ALA A 1 29.73 -20.72 -29.48
CA ALA A 1 28.79 -19.85 -30.23
C ALA A 1 27.74 -20.75 -30.86
N ASN A 2 26.45 -20.38 -30.84
CA ASN A 2 25.27 -21.13 -31.35
C ASN A 2 24.59 -22.11 -30.38
N ARG A 3 24.32 -21.70 -29.13
CA ARG A 3 23.36 -22.43 -28.27
C ARG A 3 21.97 -21.78 -28.22
N SER A 4 21.80 -20.60 -28.80
CA SER A 4 20.51 -19.93 -28.89
C SER A 4 19.71 -20.41 -30.10
N SER A 5 18.40 -20.56 -29.95
CA SER A 5 17.48 -20.98 -31.01
C SER A 5 16.18 -20.17 -30.97
N TRP A 6 15.48 -20.11 -32.11
CA TRP A 6 14.07 -19.73 -32.11
C TRP A 6 13.27 -20.83 -31.44
N ALA A 7 12.41 -20.48 -30.48
CA ALA A 7 11.58 -21.43 -29.75
C ALA A 7 10.17 -21.50 -30.35
N SER A 8 9.51 -20.35 -30.52
CA SER A 8 8.17 -20.26 -31.08
C SER A 8 8.02 -19.00 -31.95
N ILE A 9 7.19 -19.10 -32.99
CA ILE A 9 6.76 -17.97 -33.81
C ILE A 9 5.26 -18.13 -34.02
N LYS A 10 4.48 -17.16 -33.56
CA LYS A 10 3.04 -17.08 -33.81
C LYS A 10 2.74 -15.84 -34.64
N GLY A 11 2.07 -16.04 -35.78
CA GLY A 11 1.62 -14.96 -36.65
C GLY A 11 0.11 -14.81 -36.55
N PHE A 12 -0.33 -13.61 -36.21
CA PHE A 12 -1.73 -13.21 -36.20
C PHE A 12 -1.97 -12.13 -37.25
N ALA A 13 -3.21 -11.68 -37.40
CA ALA A 13 -3.56 -10.66 -38.39
C ALA A 13 -2.80 -9.35 -38.15
N ASP A 14 -2.70 -8.92 -36.89
CA ASP A 14 -2.18 -7.60 -36.50
C ASP A 14 -0.96 -7.64 -35.57
N ASN A 15 -0.45 -8.83 -35.21
CA ASN A 15 0.80 -8.96 -34.49
C ASN A 15 1.56 -10.25 -34.83
N VAL A 16 2.86 -10.23 -34.56
CA VAL A 16 3.71 -11.42 -34.55
C VAL A 16 4.40 -11.53 -33.19
N GLU A 17 4.32 -12.71 -32.61
CA GLU A 17 5.01 -13.08 -31.38
C GLU A 17 6.17 -14.00 -31.70
N ILE A 18 7.35 -13.65 -31.22
CA ILE A 18 8.58 -14.35 -31.52
C ILE A 18 9.32 -14.65 -30.22
N GLU A 19 9.57 -15.92 -29.95
CA GLU A 19 10.32 -16.37 -28.79
C GLU A 19 11.72 -16.84 -29.18
N VAL A 20 12.72 -16.27 -28.52
CA VAL A 20 14.12 -16.68 -28.65
C VAL A 20 14.55 -17.36 -27.35
N ALA A 21 14.90 -18.64 -27.43
CA ALA A 21 15.65 -19.31 -26.38
C ALA A 21 17.11 -18.86 -26.47
N ALA A 22 17.49 -17.83 -25.71
CA ALA A 22 18.82 -17.24 -25.73
C ALA A 22 19.70 -17.86 -24.64
N THR A 23 20.69 -18.66 -25.02
CA THR A 23 21.62 -19.29 -24.07
C THR A 23 22.86 -18.45 -23.84
N TYR A 24 23.05 -18.02 -22.60
CA TYR A 24 24.21 -17.26 -22.13
C TYR A 24 25.17 -18.18 -21.37
N GLY A 25 26.45 -18.07 -21.67
CA GLY A 25 27.51 -18.73 -20.90
C GLY A 25 27.81 -17.96 -19.63
N SER A 26 28.05 -18.66 -18.52
CA SER A 26 28.51 -18.05 -17.26
C SER A 26 29.68 -18.85 -16.67
N ALA A 27 30.36 -18.26 -15.68
CA ALA A 27 31.42 -18.93 -14.92
C ALA A 27 30.88 -20.09 -14.03
N GLY A 28 29.56 -20.26 -13.93
CA GLY A 28 28.91 -21.32 -13.15
C GLY A 28 28.88 -21.06 -11.64
N THR A 29 29.19 -19.84 -11.20
CA THR A 29 29.34 -19.48 -9.78
C THR A 29 28.02 -19.25 -9.04
N THR A 30 26.90 -19.14 -9.75
CA THR A 30 25.57 -18.86 -9.18
C THR A 30 24.60 -19.97 -9.56
N THR A 31 23.90 -20.56 -8.60
CA THR A 31 22.86 -21.58 -8.83
C THR A 31 21.51 -20.91 -9.11
N ILE A 32 20.81 -21.35 -10.16
CA ILE A 32 19.44 -20.94 -10.49
C ILE A 32 18.57 -22.20 -10.43
N ASP A 33 17.53 -22.19 -9.60
CA ASP A 33 16.77 -23.40 -9.24
C ASP A 33 16.08 -24.09 -10.43
N THR A 34 15.77 -23.32 -11.49
CA THR A 34 15.16 -23.80 -12.73
C THR A 34 16.18 -24.23 -13.80
N VAL A 35 17.49 -24.12 -13.54
CA VAL A 35 18.55 -24.38 -14.52
C VAL A 35 19.47 -25.52 -14.05
N PRO A 36 19.52 -26.66 -14.76
CA PRO A 36 20.33 -27.82 -14.36
C PRO A 36 21.86 -27.59 -14.33
N ASP A 37 22.40 -26.66 -15.12
CA ASP A 37 23.83 -26.30 -15.16
C ASP A 37 23.98 -24.78 -15.28
N SER A 38 24.47 -24.14 -14.22
CA SER A 38 24.64 -22.68 -14.14
C SER A 38 25.64 -22.11 -15.17
N ARG A 39 26.47 -22.93 -15.80
CA ARG A 39 27.42 -22.50 -16.84
C ARG A 39 26.73 -22.21 -18.17
N GLY A 40 25.48 -22.65 -18.35
CA GLY A 40 24.67 -22.37 -19.53
C GLY A 40 23.24 -22.05 -19.13
N VAL A 41 22.92 -20.75 -19.09
CA VAL A 41 21.58 -20.27 -18.72
C VAL A 41 20.83 -19.90 -20.00
N THR A 42 19.72 -20.59 -20.27
CA THR A 42 18.80 -20.22 -21.35
C THR A 42 17.73 -19.29 -20.80
N ILE A 43 17.61 -18.11 -21.40
CA ILE A 43 16.57 -17.13 -21.11
C ILE A 43 15.67 -17.06 -22.34
N ASN A 44 14.37 -17.28 -22.15
CA ASN A 44 13.39 -17.07 -23.22
C ASN A 44 13.06 -15.58 -23.29
N VAL A 45 13.39 -14.98 -24.44
CA VAL A 45 13.08 -13.58 -24.75
C VAL A 45 11.90 -13.56 -25.71
N HIS A 46 10.79 -12.98 -25.27
CA HIS A 46 9.60 -12.80 -26.10
C HIS A 46 9.61 -11.40 -26.72
N TYR A 47 9.54 -11.36 -28.06
CA TYR A 47 9.35 -10.15 -28.83
C TYR A 47 7.91 -10.11 -29.35
N SER A 48 7.16 -9.11 -28.93
CA SER A 48 5.82 -8.79 -29.43
C SER A 48 5.92 -7.61 -30.39
N ILE A 49 5.54 -7.82 -31.65
CA ILE A 49 5.55 -6.78 -32.68
C ILE A 49 4.12 -6.61 -33.20
N SER A 50 3.52 -5.47 -32.89
CA SER A 50 2.14 -5.15 -33.27
C SER A 50 2.07 -4.09 -34.38
N LEU A 51 1.14 -4.28 -35.31
CA LEU A 51 0.82 -3.31 -36.34
C LEU A 51 0.02 -2.15 -35.73
N LEU A 52 0.49 -0.91 -35.95
CA LEU A 52 -0.24 0.27 -35.49
C LEU A 52 -1.41 0.58 -36.42
N PRO A 53 -2.65 0.75 -35.89
CA PRO A 53 -3.81 1.01 -36.72
C PRO A 53 -3.68 2.35 -37.44
N GLN A 54 -4.09 2.38 -38.72
CA GLN A 54 -4.26 3.61 -39.50
C GLN A 54 -5.75 3.98 -39.49
N ASN A 55 -6.17 4.79 -38.52
CA ASN A 55 -7.56 5.15 -38.31
C ASN A 55 -7.71 6.65 -37.99
N SER A 56 -8.95 7.12 -37.83
CA SER A 56 -9.28 8.49 -37.44
C SER A 56 -9.23 8.75 -35.94
N TYR A 57 -8.54 7.91 -35.15
CA TYR A 57 -8.49 8.08 -33.70
C TYR A 57 -7.90 9.43 -33.34
N ARG A 58 -8.65 10.18 -32.53
CA ARG A 58 -8.20 11.46 -31.98
C ARG A 58 -7.62 11.25 -30.57
N PRO A 59 -6.32 11.51 -30.36
CA PRO A 59 -5.74 11.56 -29.02
C PRO A 59 -6.49 12.56 -28.13
N ARG A 60 -6.52 12.30 -26.82
CA ARG A 60 -7.12 13.21 -25.85
C ARG A 60 -6.05 13.70 -24.87
N LEU A 61 -6.01 15.01 -24.65
CA LEU A 61 -5.04 15.62 -23.75
C LEU A 61 -5.23 15.14 -22.30
N ALA A 62 -4.12 14.83 -21.64
CA ALA A 62 -4.10 14.52 -20.23
C ALA A 62 -4.23 15.79 -19.38
N ASP A 63 -4.79 15.62 -18.18
CA ASP A 63 -4.92 16.65 -17.16
C ASP A 63 -4.48 16.04 -15.82
N ASP A 64 -3.70 16.77 -15.03
CA ASP A 64 -3.10 16.28 -13.80
C ASP A 64 -4.12 16.07 -12.67
N ARG A 65 -5.33 16.64 -12.80
CA ARG A 65 -6.48 16.46 -11.90
C ARG A 65 -7.14 15.08 -12.05
N VAL A 66 -6.98 14.41 -13.20
CA VAL A 66 -7.69 13.15 -13.53
C VAL A 66 -6.70 12.02 -13.80
N GLY A 67 -6.87 10.89 -13.11
CA GLY A 67 -5.89 9.82 -13.07
C GLY A 67 -5.89 8.88 -14.26
N TYR A 68 -5.29 9.30 -15.39
CA TYR A 68 -5.03 8.44 -16.55
C TYR A 68 -3.55 8.09 -16.71
N PHE A 69 -3.25 6.88 -17.18
CA PHE A 69 -1.95 6.57 -17.76
C PHE A 69 -1.75 7.44 -19.01
N VAL A 70 -0.50 7.84 -19.26
CA VAL A 70 -0.21 8.80 -20.33
C VAL A 70 0.81 8.28 -21.32
N THR A 71 0.56 8.60 -22.59
CA THR A 71 1.56 8.58 -23.66
C THR A 71 2.13 10.00 -23.78
N ALA A 72 3.41 10.16 -23.44
CA ALA A 72 4.10 11.45 -23.47
C ALA A 72 5.03 11.55 -24.68
N LEU A 73 4.93 12.67 -25.41
CA LEU A 73 5.73 12.99 -26.58
C LEU A 73 6.46 14.32 -26.34
N LYS A 74 7.68 14.44 -26.85
CA LYS A 74 8.40 15.71 -26.84
C LYS A 74 8.27 16.39 -28.19
N ASP A 75 7.53 17.49 -28.24
CA ASP A 75 7.31 18.27 -29.46
C ASP A 75 8.31 19.42 -29.54
N PHE A 76 9.30 19.28 -30.43
CA PHE A 76 10.35 20.29 -30.63
C PHE A 76 9.91 21.44 -31.53
N SER A 77 8.72 21.38 -32.13
CA SER A 77 8.16 22.47 -32.94
C SER A 77 7.49 23.57 -32.09
N GLN A 78 7.18 23.27 -30.83
CA GLN A 78 6.58 24.23 -29.89
C GLN A 78 7.60 25.27 -29.43
N LYS A 79 7.12 26.51 -29.23
CA LYS A 79 7.92 27.59 -28.66
C LYS A 79 8.30 27.26 -27.21
N VAL A 80 9.48 27.69 -26.78
CA VAL A 80 10.18 27.22 -25.57
C VAL A 80 9.64 27.81 -24.26
N ASP A 81 8.54 28.57 -24.32
CA ASP A 81 8.03 29.30 -23.15
C ASP A 81 7.35 28.36 -22.12
N GLU A 82 7.02 27.12 -22.50
CA GLU A 82 6.46 26.06 -21.64
C GLU A 82 7.16 24.70 -21.82
N ASP A 83 6.78 23.72 -21.00
CA ASP A 83 7.24 22.33 -21.12
C ASP A 83 6.92 21.76 -22.52
N ARG A 84 7.91 21.17 -23.19
CA ARG A 84 7.78 20.61 -24.55
C ARG A 84 7.05 19.26 -24.59
N PHE A 85 6.61 18.75 -23.44
CA PHE A 85 5.87 17.48 -23.37
C PHE A 85 4.39 17.67 -23.66
N VAL A 86 3.93 17.01 -24.74
CA VAL A 86 2.51 16.74 -24.98
C VAL A 86 2.16 15.40 -24.35
N ARG A 87 1.08 15.37 -23.58
CA ARG A 87 0.65 14.17 -22.83
C ARG A 87 -0.76 13.80 -23.28
N TYR A 88 -0.93 12.61 -23.82
CA TYR A 88 -2.24 12.05 -24.16
C TYR A 88 -2.64 10.99 -23.14
N VAL A 89 -3.91 10.97 -22.74
CA VAL A 89 -4.44 9.86 -21.94
C VAL A 89 -4.47 8.59 -22.76
N ASN A 90 -4.14 7.47 -22.12
CA ASN A 90 -4.31 6.16 -22.72
C ASN A 90 -5.80 5.79 -22.68
N ARG A 91 -6.45 5.55 -23.83
CA ARG A 91 -7.87 5.18 -23.88
C ARG A 91 -8.23 4.42 -25.15
N TRP A 92 -9.32 3.65 -25.09
CA TRP A 92 -9.88 2.94 -26.25
C TRP A 92 -10.44 3.89 -27.31
N ASN A 93 -10.40 3.46 -28.57
CA ASN A 93 -11.11 4.14 -29.66
C ASN A 93 -12.61 3.79 -29.65
N LEU A 94 -13.35 4.40 -28.73
CA LEU A 94 -14.81 4.27 -28.66
C LEU A 94 -15.50 5.44 -29.35
N GLU A 95 -16.35 5.12 -30.32
CA GLU A 95 -17.21 6.08 -31.04
C GLU A 95 -18.65 5.60 -30.99
N LYS A 96 -19.60 6.51 -30.80
CA LYS A 96 -21.02 6.18 -30.86
C LYS A 96 -21.41 5.74 -32.27
N ALA A 97 -22.25 4.71 -32.38
CA ALA A 97 -22.84 4.30 -33.65
C ALA A 97 -23.68 5.44 -34.26
N ASP A 98 -24.49 6.09 -33.42
CA ASP A 98 -25.15 7.36 -33.70
C ASP A 98 -24.51 8.47 -32.84
N GLY A 99 -23.67 9.29 -33.46
CA GLY A 99 -22.98 10.40 -32.80
C GLY A 99 -23.89 11.53 -32.34
N SER A 100 -25.12 11.60 -32.86
CA SER A 100 -26.09 12.65 -32.50
C SER A 100 -26.95 12.27 -31.28
N ALA A 101 -27.09 10.97 -31.00
CA ALA A 101 -27.88 10.48 -29.89
C ALA A 101 -27.18 10.75 -28.53
N PRO A 102 -27.92 11.21 -27.50
CA PRO A 102 -27.39 11.35 -26.14
C PRO A 102 -26.82 10.02 -25.60
N LEU A 103 -27.48 8.91 -25.92
CA LEU A 103 -27.08 7.55 -25.58
C LEU A 103 -27.10 6.69 -26.86
N SER A 104 -26.00 5.97 -27.14
CA SER A 104 -25.88 5.12 -28.33
C SER A 104 -24.97 3.93 -28.05
N PRO A 105 -25.17 2.74 -28.65
CA PRO A 105 -24.16 1.70 -28.60
C PRO A 105 -22.88 2.18 -29.31
N PRO A 106 -21.70 1.64 -28.96
CA PRO A 106 -20.47 1.94 -29.68
C PRO A 106 -20.49 1.31 -31.08
N ARG A 107 -19.77 1.91 -32.03
CA ARG A 107 -19.50 1.29 -33.35
C ARG A 107 -18.77 -0.05 -33.20
N LYS A 108 -17.79 -0.09 -32.30
CA LYS A 108 -17.02 -1.28 -31.93
C LYS A 108 -16.98 -1.35 -30.41
N PRO A 109 -17.65 -2.33 -29.77
CA PRO A 109 -17.56 -2.51 -28.33
C PRO A 109 -16.19 -3.05 -27.92
N ILE A 110 -15.82 -2.82 -26.66
CA ILE A 110 -14.66 -3.47 -26.03
C ILE A 110 -15.12 -4.86 -25.60
N VAL A 111 -14.66 -5.89 -26.30
CA VAL A 111 -15.04 -7.27 -26.00
C VAL A 111 -13.97 -7.91 -25.12
N PHE A 112 -14.32 -8.33 -23.91
CA PHE A 112 -13.49 -9.15 -23.03
C PHE A 112 -13.93 -10.61 -23.08
N TRP A 113 -12.96 -11.51 -23.20
CA TRP A 113 -13.16 -12.96 -23.14
C TRP A 113 -12.68 -13.52 -21.81
N ILE A 114 -13.59 -14.11 -21.04
CA ILE A 114 -13.22 -14.90 -19.86
C ILE A 114 -12.63 -16.22 -20.35
N GLU A 115 -11.35 -16.46 -20.03
CA GLU A 115 -10.64 -17.67 -20.43
C GLU A 115 -11.33 -18.92 -19.87
N LYS A 116 -11.29 -20.03 -20.62
CA LYS A 116 -11.90 -21.30 -20.21
C LYS A 116 -11.26 -21.89 -18.94
N THR A 117 -10.02 -21.51 -18.63
CA THR A 117 -9.28 -21.92 -17.43
C THR A 117 -9.86 -21.34 -16.13
N VAL A 118 -10.64 -20.25 -16.22
CA VAL A 118 -11.31 -19.64 -15.07
C VAL A 118 -12.32 -20.64 -14.49
N PRO A 119 -12.23 -21.01 -13.19
CA PRO A 119 -13.16 -21.94 -12.58
C PRO A 119 -14.61 -21.47 -12.65
N PHE A 120 -15.55 -22.36 -12.99
CA PHE A 120 -16.96 -22.02 -13.24
C PHE A 120 -17.60 -21.16 -12.15
N LYS A 121 -17.35 -21.48 -10.88
CA LYS A 121 -17.89 -20.74 -9.72
C LYS A 121 -17.44 -19.28 -9.64
N TYR A 122 -16.33 -18.91 -10.28
CA TYR A 122 -15.76 -17.56 -10.24
C TYR A 122 -16.06 -16.74 -11.50
N ARG A 123 -16.58 -17.37 -12.57
CA ARG A 123 -16.87 -16.68 -13.83
C ARG A 123 -17.93 -15.58 -13.67
N GLN A 124 -18.94 -15.81 -12.83
CA GLN A 124 -20.01 -14.84 -12.59
C GLN A 124 -19.52 -13.55 -11.89
N PRO A 125 -18.83 -13.60 -10.73
CA PRO A 125 -18.33 -12.38 -10.11
C PRO A 125 -17.29 -11.64 -10.97
N ILE A 126 -16.48 -12.36 -11.76
CA ILE A 126 -15.55 -11.75 -12.72
C ILE A 126 -16.33 -11.02 -13.83
N ARG A 127 -17.31 -11.68 -14.44
CA ARG A 127 -18.19 -11.07 -15.46
C ARG A 127 -18.83 -9.79 -14.94
N GLU A 128 -19.43 -9.84 -13.75
CA GLU A 128 -20.06 -8.68 -13.13
C GLU A 128 -19.06 -7.55 -12.85
N GLY A 129 -17.82 -7.88 -12.45
CA GLY A 129 -16.76 -6.90 -12.25
C GLY A 129 -16.40 -6.16 -13.54
N ILE A 130 -16.30 -6.88 -14.66
CA ILE A 130 -16.03 -6.27 -15.97
C ILE A 130 -17.23 -5.42 -16.42
N GLU A 131 -18.45 -5.96 -16.33
CA GLU A 131 -19.68 -5.29 -16.78
C GLU A 131 -20.05 -4.06 -15.93
N SER A 132 -19.56 -3.96 -14.69
CA SER A 132 -19.85 -2.83 -13.78
C SER A 132 -19.47 -1.47 -14.38
N TRP A 133 -18.42 -1.43 -15.21
CA TRP A 133 -17.96 -0.23 -15.92
C TRP A 133 -18.95 0.29 -16.96
N ASN A 134 -19.87 -0.53 -17.48
CA ASN A 134 -20.91 -0.05 -18.39
C ASN A 134 -21.78 1.04 -17.77
N SER A 135 -22.00 1.00 -16.45
CA SER A 135 -22.75 2.07 -15.77
C SER A 135 -22.04 3.44 -15.85
N ALA A 136 -20.71 3.46 -15.85
CA ALA A 136 -19.93 4.68 -16.05
C ALA A 136 -19.95 5.13 -17.51
N PHE A 137 -19.84 4.18 -18.44
CA PHE A 137 -19.95 4.44 -19.87
C PHE A 137 -21.32 4.95 -20.31
N GLU A 138 -22.40 4.52 -19.66
CA GLU A 138 -23.76 5.03 -19.90
C GLU A 138 -23.82 6.54 -19.64
N LYS A 139 -23.21 7.01 -18.56
CA LYS A 139 -23.08 8.46 -18.28
C LYS A 139 -22.18 9.19 -19.27
N ALA A 140 -21.20 8.50 -19.84
CA ALA A 140 -20.38 9.03 -20.95
C ALA A 140 -21.11 9.00 -22.32
N GLY A 141 -22.33 8.43 -22.37
CA GLY A 141 -23.20 8.39 -23.54
C GLY A 141 -23.21 7.07 -24.31
N PHE A 142 -22.64 5.99 -23.78
CA PHE A 142 -22.62 4.67 -24.40
C PHE A 142 -23.60 3.71 -23.73
N SER A 143 -24.58 3.16 -24.44
CA SER A 143 -25.56 2.23 -23.84
C SER A 143 -24.92 0.95 -23.31
N THR A 144 -23.87 0.46 -23.98
CA THR A 144 -23.09 -0.71 -23.58
C THR A 144 -21.72 -0.63 -24.27
N ALA A 145 -20.70 -0.16 -23.56
CA ALA A 145 -19.35 -0.01 -24.11
C ALA A 145 -18.55 -1.32 -24.08
N ILE A 146 -18.78 -2.13 -23.04
CA ILE A 146 -18.05 -3.37 -22.77
C ILE A 146 -19.00 -4.56 -22.92
N GLU A 147 -18.58 -5.55 -23.70
CA GLU A 147 -19.22 -6.85 -23.79
C GLU A 147 -18.32 -7.92 -23.18
N VAL A 148 -18.90 -8.82 -22.39
CA VAL A 148 -18.17 -9.95 -21.82
C VAL A 148 -18.63 -11.23 -22.46
N ARG A 149 -17.69 -12.02 -22.97
CA ARG A 149 -17.95 -13.31 -23.61
C ARG A 149 -17.21 -14.41 -22.88
N GLN A 150 -17.76 -15.61 -22.93
CA GLN A 150 -17.07 -16.80 -22.42
C GLN A 150 -16.28 -17.41 -23.56
N GLN A 151 -14.98 -17.65 -23.38
CA GLN A 151 -14.18 -18.40 -24.34
C GLN A 151 -14.78 -19.81 -24.50
N PRO A 152 -15.09 -20.25 -25.75
CA PRO A 152 -15.53 -21.62 -26.00
C PRO A 152 -14.41 -22.63 -25.75
N ASP A 153 -14.76 -23.91 -25.59
CA ASP A 153 -13.77 -24.97 -25.35
C ASP A 153 -12.79 -25.13 -26.52
N GLN A 154 -13.31 -24.95 -27.75
CA GLN A 154 -12.54 -24.94 -28.98
C GLN A 154 -12.54 -23.52 -29.57
N THR A 155 -11.36 -23.00 -29.84
CA THR A 155 -11.17 -21.67 -30.42
C THR A 155 -9.93 -21.67 -31.29
N ASP A 156 -9.92 -20.82 -32.32
CA ASP A 156 -8.86 -20.66 -33.31
C ASP A 156 -7.94 -19.47 -33.03
N TRP A 157 -8.22 -18.69 -31.98
CA TRP A 157 -7.43 -17.56 -31.53
C TRP A 157 -6.71 -17.81 -30.19
N ASP A 158 -5.62 -17.08 -29.97
CA ASP A 158 -4.73 -17.21 -28.81
C ASP A 158 -4.80 -15.94 -27.95
N PRO A 159 -4.70 -16.00 -26.61
CA PRO A 159 -4.59 -14.80 -25.77
C PRO A 159 -3.40 -13.88 -26.11
N GLU A 160 -2.42 -14.34 -26.89
CA GLU A 160 -1.35 -13.50 -27.43
C GLU A 160 -1.73 -12.75 -28.72
N ASP A 161 -2.91 -13.00 -29.30
CA ASP A 161 -3.45 -12.27 -30.43
C ASP A 161 -4.04 -10.93 -29.96
N ILE A 162 -3.48 -9.83 -30.46
CA ILE A 162 -3.88 -8.45 -30.12
C ILE A 162 -5.35 -8.15 -30.46
N ASN A 163 -6.01 -9.00 -31.25
CA ASN A 163 -7.42 -8.82 -31.61
C ASN A 163 -8.41 -9.23 -30.50
N TYR A 164 -7.94 -9.82 -29.41
CA TYR A 164 -8.78 -10.36 -28.35
C TYR A 164 -8.33 -9.82 -26.99
N ASN A 165 -9.24 -9.22 -26.23
CA ASN A 165 -8.96 -8.86 -24.84
C ASN A 165 -9.34 -10.04 -23.95
N THR A 166 -8.46 -10.44 -23.05
CA THR A 166 -8.69 -11.63 -22.24
C THR A 166 -8.68 -11.35 -20.74
N PHE A 167 -9.48 -12.12 -19.99
CA PHE A 167 -9.29 -12.31 -18.56
C PHE A 167 -8.75 -13.72 -18.34
N ARG A 168 -7.50 -13.81 -17.90
CA ARG A 168 -6.73 -15.04 -17.79
C ARG A 168 -6.59 -15.49 -16.35
N TRP A 169 -6.68 -16.80 -16.15
CA TRP A 169 -6.51 -17.44 -14.85
C TRP A 169 -5.22 -18.26 -14.85
N ILE A 170 -4.20 -17.76 -14.17
CA ILE A 170 -2.87 -18.38 -14.13
C ILE A 170 -2.57 -18.97 -12.75
N THR A 171 -1.50 -19.74 -12.63
CA THR A 171 -0.99 -20.22 -11.33
C THR A 171 0.52 -20.05 -11.36
N ALA A 172 1.01 -19.01 -10.70
CA ALA A 172 2.41 -18.59 -10.79
C ALA A 172 3.14 -18.62 -9.44
N GLY A 173 2.47 -18.99 -8.35
CA GLY A 173 3.03 -18.98 -7.00
C GLY A 173 3.19 -17.58 -6.40
N ALA A 174 2.69 -16.55 -7.07
CA ALA A 174 3.02 -15.16 -6.76
C ALA A 174 1.84 -14.39 -6.17
N GLY A 175 0.58 -14.73 -6.47
CA GLY A 175 -0.58 -14.07 -5.86
C GLY A 175 -0.77 -12.60 -6.28
N PHE A 176 -0.66 -12.31 -7.58
CA PHE A 176 -0.88 -10.97 -8.17
C PHE A 176 -2.08 -10.94 -9.13
N ALA A 177 -2.55 -9.74 -9.47
CA ALA A 177 -3.25 -9.50 -10.72
C ALA A 177 -2.69 -8.25 -11.39
N MET A 178 -2.83 -8.19 -12.71
CA MET A 178 -2.43 -7.05 -13.52
C MET A 178 -3.38 -6.91 -14.71
N GLY A 179 -3.77 -5.68 -15.04
CA GLY A 179 -4.48 -5.30 -16.25
C GLY A 179 -3.60 -4.52 -17.23
N PRO A 180 -2.53 -5.12 -17.80
CA PRO A 180 -1.73 -4.47 -18.83
C PRO A 180 -2.57 -4.19 -20.08
N SER A 181 -2.17 -3.14 -20.80
CA SER A 181 -2.65 -2.84 -22.14
C SER A 181 -1.49 -2.47 -23.03
N ARG A 182 -1.56 -2.85 -24.32
CA ARG A 182 -0.63 -2.32 -25.32
C ARG A 182 -1.25 -1.05 -25.90
N VAL A 183 -0.43 -0.02 -26.04
CA VAL A 183 -0.88 1.33 -26.41
C VAL A 183 -0.07 1.83 -27.58
N ASN A 184 -0.74 2.48 -28.53
CA ASN A 184 -0.07 3.20 -29.60
C ASN A 184 0.81 4.31 -28.99
N PRO A 185 2.15 4.21 -29.13
CA PRO A 185 3.08 5.10 -28.44
C PRO A 185 3.10 6.54 -29.00
N ARG A 186 2.31 6.81 -30.04
CA ARG A 186 2.18 8.13 -30.67
C ARG A 186 0.86 8.82 -30.35
N THR A 187 -0.18 8.07 -29.96
CA THR A 187 -1.53 8.62 -29.83
C THR A 187 -2.18 8.35 -28.48
N GLY A 188 -1.69 7.38 -27.70
CA GLY A 188 -2.39 6.91 -26.50
C GLY A 188 -3.57 5.98 -26.79
N GLN A 189 -3.78 5.56 -28.05
CA GLN A 189 -4.84 4.59 -28.35
C GLN A 189 -4.52 3.23 -27.72
N ILE A 190 -5.40 2.72 -26.85
CA ILE A 190 -5.32 1.33 -26.38
C ILE A 190 -5.69 0.40 -27.54
N LEU A 191 -4.83 -0.59 -27.78
CA LEU A 191 -4.95 -1.55 -28.89
C LEU A 191 -5.60 -2.85 -28.43
N ASP A 192 -5.14 -3.36 -27.28
CA ASP A 192 -5.64 -4.55 -26.61
C ASP A 192 -5.40 -4.45 -25.09
N ALA A 193 -6.01 -5.36 -24.34
CA ALA A 193 -5.69 -5.58 -22.93
C ALA A 193 -5.89 -7.02 -22.49
N ASP A 194 -4.97 -7.51 -21.65
CA ASP A 194 -4.96 -8.88 -21.12
C ASP A 194 -4.88 -8.86 -19.60
N ILE A 195 -6.01 -9.04 -18.93
CA ILE A 195 -6.06 -9.12 -17.47
C ILE A 195 -5.52 -10.49 -17.05
N ILE A 196 -4.46 -10.49 -16.24
CA ILE A 196 -3.84 -11.68 -15.68
C ILE A 196 -4.21 -11.76 -14.21
N PHE A 197 -4.86 -12.84 -13.80
CA PHE A 197 -5.24 -13.09 -12.41
C PHE A 197 -4.58 -14.39 -11.91
N ASP A 198 -3.73 -14.30 -10.90
CA ASP A 198 -3.11 -15.47 -10.28
C ASP A 198 -4.09 -16.15 -9.32
N ALA A 199 -4.39 -17.42 -9.58
CA ALA A 199 -5.22 -18.29 -8.77
C ALA A 199 -4.73 -18.37 -7.33
N ASP A 200 -3.42 -18.21 -7.14
CA ASP A 200 -2.82 -18.21 -5.82
C ASP A 200 -3.32 -17.06 -4.95
N PHE A 201 -3.99 -16.02 -5.46
CA PHE A 201 -4.77 -15.09 -4.63
C PHE A 201 -5.64 -15.80 -3.57
N LEU A 202 -6.25 -16.95 -3.92
CA LEU A 202 -7.11 -17.73 -3.02
C LEU A 202 -6.32 -18.57 -1.99
N GLN A 203 -5.02 -18.80 -2.23
CA GLN A 203 -4.14 -19.67 -1.44
C GLN A 203 -2.97 -18.93 -0.76
N PHE A 204 -2.56 -17.77 -1.28
CA PHE A 204 -1.33 -17.02 -1.01
C PHE A 204 -1.24 -16.58 0.44
N TRP A 205 -2.39 -16.38 1.08
CA TRP A 205 -2.43 -16.18 2.51
C TRP A 205 -1.65 -17.28 3.25
N ARG A 206 -1.73 -18.55 2.86
CA ARG A 206 -1.01 -19.64 3.56
C ARG A 206 0.52 -19.50 3.54
N THR A 207 1.12 -18.89 2.52
CA THR A 207 2.58 -18.89 2.29
C THR A 207 3.31 -17.74 2.99
N GLU A 208 2.74 -16.52 2.99
CA GLU A 208 3.33 -15.34 3.65
C GLU A 208 3.47 -15.49 5.18
N TYR A 209 2.67 -16.35 5.80
CA TYR A 209 2.60 -16.49 7.26
C TYR A 209 3.71 -17.30 7.91
N GLU A 210 4.50 -18.01 7.11
CA GLU A 210 5.62 -18.80 7.63
C GLU A 210 6.90 -17.96 7.74
N THR A 211 6.99 -16.84 7.02
CA THR A 211 8.18 -15.98 6.95
C THR A 211 7.87 -14.50 7.23
N PHE A 212 7.44 -14.22 8.46
CA PHE A 212 7.33 -12.85 8.93
C PHE A 212 8.73 -12.25 9.14
N THR A 213 9.27 -11.62 8.09
CA THR A 213 10.60 -10.99 8.10
C THR A 213 10.49 -9.46 8.10
N PRO A 214 11.47 -8.74 8.67
CA PRO A 214 11.54 -7.28 8.57
C PRO A 214 11.46 -6.76 7.12
N GLN A 215 11.99 -7.51 6.14
CA GLN A 215 11.94 -7.18 4.72
C GLN A 215 10.51 -7.22 4.16
N ALA A 216 9.70 -8.22 4.54
CA ALA A 216 8.30 -8.30 4.14
C ALA A 216 7.48 -7.12 4.68
N VAL A 217 7.75 -6.67 5.91
CA VAL A 217 7.11 -5.50 6.53
C VAL A 217 7.44 -4.19 5.80
N VAL A 218 8.68 -4.03 5.33
CA VAL A 218 9.13 -2.85 4.57
C VAL A 218 8.42 -2.74 3.21
N ALA A 219 8.25 -3.85 2.48
CA ALA A 219 7.57 -3.86 1.18
C ALA A 219 6.09 -3.43 1.29
N LEU A 220 5.42 -3.84 2.37
CA LEU A 220 4.00 -3.57 2.62
C LEU A 220 3.62 -2.10 2.77
N THR A 221 4.56 -1.29 3.22
CA THR A 221 4.32 0.06 3.75
C THR A 221 4.95 1.13 2.85
N GLY A 222 5.16 0.81 1.58
CA GLY A 222 5.71 1.74 0.60
C GLY A 222 7.24 1.88 0.63
N GLY A 223 7.97 0.92 1.21
CA GLY A 223 9.44 0.88 1.22
C GLY A 223 10.10 1.36 2.51
N ASP A 224 11.42 1.39 2.55
CA ASP A 224 12.18 1.77 3.76
C ASP A 224 12.26 3.30 3.88
N PRO A 225 11.67 3.91 4.94
CA PRO A 225 11.74 5.36 5.13
C PRO A 225 13.20 5.87 5.29
N ALA A 226 14.11 5.06 5.85
CA ALA A 226 15.51 5.46 6.00
C ALA A 226 16.29 5.47 4.66
N ARG A 227 15.94 4.59 3.72
CA ARG A 227 16.56 4.57 2.38
C ARG A 227 16.04 5.65 1.44
N ALA A 228 14.84 6.18 1.69
CA ALA A 228 14.32 7.30 0.92
C ALA A 228 15.14 8.59 1.17
N THR A 229 15.73 8.74 2.35
CA THR A 229 16.47 9.94 2.78
C THR A 229 17.99 9.86 2.64
N ASP A 230 18.60 8.68 2.46
CA ASP A 230 20.03 8.57 2.07
C ASP A 230 20.32 9.21 0.68
N SER A 231 19.28 9.60 -0.06
CA SER A 231 19.35 10.33 -1.34
C SER A 231 19.32 11.87 -1.20
N HIS A 232 19.83 12.42 -0.10
CA HIS A 232 20.16 13.85 -0.01
C HIS A 232 21.40 14.16 -0.86
N GLY A 233 21.23 14.11 -2.18
CA GLY A 233 22.29 14.39 -3.15
C GLY A 233 22.02 13.62 -4.43
N VAL A 234 21.46 14.31 -5.42
CA VAL A 234 21.07 13.80 -6.74
C VAL A 234 19.76 13.00 -6.67
N PHE A 235 18.71 13.54 -7.31
CA PHE A 235 17.72 12.72 -8.00
C PHE A 235 18.51 11.83 -8.95
N GLU A 236 19.01 10.70 -8.46
CA GLU A 236 19.64 9.72 -9.31
C GLU A 236 18.51 9.25 -10.22
N PHE A 237 18.53 9.76 -11.45
CA PHE A 237 17.79 9.22 -12.56
C PHE A 237 18.30 7.78 -12.72
N SER A 238 17.79 6.86 -11.89
CA SER A 238 17.85 5.45 -12.19
C SER A 238 16.93 5.27 -13.41
N THR A 239 17.54 5.38 -14.58
CA THR A 239 16.92 5.12 -15.88
C THR A 239 16.64 3.63 -16.06
N GLY A 240 16.12 2.95 -15.04
CA GLY A 240 16.10 1.49 -15.00
C GLY A 240 15.29 0.91 -13.85
N SER A 241 14.03 1.32 -13.75
CA SER A 241 12.87 0.55 -13.27
C SER A 241 11.93 1.51 -12.54
N ARG A 242 10.91 1.99 -13.26
CA ARG A 242 9.81 2.71 -12.61
C ARG A 242 9.23 1.76 -11.57
N ALA A 243 9.32 2.13 -10.30
CA ALA A 243 8.61 1.50 -9.18
C ALA A 243 7.07 1.50 -9.38
N CYS A 244 6.57 2.08 -10.47
CA CYS A 244 5.17 2.13 -10.90
C CYS A 244 4.72 0.95 -11.80
N ASN A 245 5.56 -0.06 -12.05
CA ASN A 245 5.26 -1.09 -13.06
C ASN A 245 4.61 -2.39 -12.52
N HIS A 246 4.28 -2.50 -11.24
CA HIS A 246 3.59 -3.68 -10.70
C HIS A 246 2.47 -3.29 -9.72
N CYS A 247 1.25 -3.69 -10.05
CA CYS A 247 0.10 -3.64 -9.15
C CYS A 247 0.34 -4.64 -8.01
N SER A 248 0.37 -4.17 -6.77
CA SER A 248 0.49 -5.02 -5.57
C SER A 248 -0.84 -5.18 -4.82
N LEU A 249 -1.95 -4.74 -5.42
CA LEU A 249 -3.30 -4.81 -4.85
C LEU A 249 -3.60 -6.22 -4.37
N VAL A 250 -3.41 -7.21 -5.25
CA VAL A 250 -3.81 -8.60 -4.99
C VAL A 250 -2.98 -9.25 -3.89
N HIS A 251 -1.68 -8.95 -3.80
CA HIS A 251 -0.85 -9.41 -2.68
C HIS A 251 -1.37 -8.88 -1.35
N GLY A 252 -1.67 -7.59 -1.26
CA GLY A 252 -2.21 -7.01 -0.03
C GLY A 252 -3.64 -7.47 0.24
N HIS A 253 -4.49 -7.62 -0.79
CA HIS A 253 -5.83 -8.18 -0.65
C HIS A 253 -5.82 -9.64 -0.18
N ALA A 254 -4.83 -10.45 -0.56
CA ALA A 254 -4.68 -11.80 -0.04
C ALA A 254 -4.40 -11.78 1.49
N ARG A 255 -3.58 -10.83 1.96
CA ARG A 255 -3.34 -10.61 3.40
C ARG A 255 -4.59 -10.11 4.11
N GLU A 256 -5.28 -9.12 3.54
CA GLU A 256 -6.54 -8.58 4.08
C GLU A 256 -7.65 -9.63 4.11
N THR A 257 -7.73 -10.48 3.09
CA THR A 257 -8.65 -11.63 3.07
C THR A 257 -8.32 -12.60 4.19
N ALA A 258 -7.05 -12.79 4.54
CA ALA A 258 -6.68 -13.62 5.66
C ALA A 258 -6.99 -12.98 7.01
N ILE A 259 -6.80 -11.66 7.15
CA ILE A 259 -7.30 -10.93 8.31
C ILE A 259 -8.80 -11.20 8.45
N ALA A 260 -9.57 -11.09 7.36
CA ALA A 260 -11.00 -11.40 7.36
C ALA A 260 -11.30 -12.84 7.76
N VAL A 261 -10.66 -13.83 7.13
CA VAL A 261 -10.88 -15.25 7.43
C VAL A 261 -10.51 -15.57 8.88
N THR A 262 -9.35 -15.13 9.36
CA THR A 262 -8.89 -15.30 10.74
C THR A 262 -9.85 -14.64 11.71
N SER A 263 -10.26 -13.41 11.44
CA SER A 263 -11.17 -12.65 12.31
C SER A 263 -12.54 -13.30 12.42
N ILE A 264 -13.13 -13.70 11.27
CA ILE A 264 -14.45 -14.33 11.25
C ILE A 264 -14.40 -15.71 11.94
N ALA A 265 -13.36 -16.51 11.68
CA ALA A 265 -13.20 -17.81 12.31
C ALA A 265 -12.96 -17.72 13.83
N ALA A 266 -12.29 -16.67 14.30
CA ALA A 266 -12.07 -16.45 15.73
C ALA A 266 -13.32 -15.86 16.44
N MET A 267 -14.08 -14.96 15.80
CA MET A 267 -15.27 -14.33 16.41
C MET A 267 -16.55 -15.18 16.36
N GLY A 268 -16.70 -16.04 15.34
CA GLY A 268 -17.93 -16.81 15.11
C GLY A 268 -18.10 -18.02 16.05
N ASP A 269 -19.27 -18.66 16.02
CA ASP A 269 -19.56 -19.89 16.78
C ASP A 269 -19.05 -21.18 16.09
N GLY A 270 -18.14 -21.05 15.12
CA GLY A 270 -17.58 -22.14 14.32
C GLY A 270 -16.82 -21.66 13.08
N PRO A 271 -16.42 -22.57 12.17
CA PRO A 271 -15.84 -22.20 10.87
C PRO A 271 -16.76 -21.26 10.10
N LEU A 272 -16.21 -20.47 9.16
CA LEU A 272 -17.03 -19.65 8.26
C LEU A 272 -18.12 -20.52 7.61
N SER A 273 -19.36 -20.05 7.61
CA SER A 273 -20.41 -20.66 6.78
C SER A 273 -20.04 -20.55 5.30
N GLU A 274 -20.48 -21.50 4.48
CA GLU A 274 -20.23 -21.44 3.03
C GLU A 274 -20.75 -20.13 2.42
N VAL A 275 -21.90 -19.62 2.88
CA VAL A 275 -22.44 -18.33 2.46
C VAL A 275 -21.49 -17.16 2.74
N GLN A 276 -20.85 -17.13 3.92
CA GLN A 276 -19.88 -16.07 4.25
C GLN A 276 -18.61 -16.19 3.42
N LYS A 277 -18.12 -17.41 3.18
CA LYS A 277 -16.94 -17.65 2.32
C LYS A 277 -17.22 -17.23 0.89
N GLU A 278 -18.36 -17.64 0.34
CA GLU A 278 -18.80 -17.27 -1.00
C GLU A 278 -18.95 -15.76 -1.14
N LYS A 279 -19.58 -15.10 -0.16
CA LYS A 279 -19.72 -13.64 -0.15
C LYS A 279 -18.36 -12.93 -0.13
N LEU A 280 -17.45 -13.32 0.77
CA LEU A 280 -16.11 -12.73 0.88
C LEU A 280 -15.32 -12.89 -0.43
N VAL A 281 -15.30 -14.09 -0.98
CA VAL A 281 -14.56 -14.40 -2.23
C VAL A 281 -15.19 -13.69 -3.42
N ALA A 282 -16.51 -13.70 -3.56
CA ALA A 282 -17.20 -13.04 -4.66
C ALA A 282 -17.00 -11.52 -4.64
N GLN A 283 -17.13 -10.88 -3.47
CA GLN A 283 -16.89 -9.44 -3.32
C GLN A 283 -15.43 -9.08 -3.60
N GLY A 284 -14.47 -9.86 -3.10
CA GLY A 284 -13.04 -9.64 -3.35
C GLY A 284 -12.67 -9.80 -4.83
N LEU A 285 -13.14 -10.88 -5.48
CA LEU A 285 -12.93 -11.10 -6.92
C LEU A 285 -13.54 -9.98 -7.76
N LYS A 286 -14.75 -9.54 -7.41
CA LYS A 286 -15.42 -8.45 -8.13
C LYS A 286 -14.68 -7.13 -8.00
N LEU A 287 -14.22 -6.78 -6.79
CA LEU A 287 -13.42 -5.58 -6.55
C LEU A 287 -12.11 -5.59 -7.37
N VAL A 288 -11.32 -6.66 -7.26
CA VAL A 288 -10.05 -6.77 -8.01
C VAL A 288 -10.33 -6.76 -9.52
N THR A 289 -11.37 -7.43 -9.98
CA THR A 289 -11.72 -7.42 -11.41
C THR A 289 -12.11 -6.00 -11.88
N MET A 290 -12.92 -5.26 -11.11
CA MET A 290 -13.24 -3.87 -11.42
C MET A 290 -11.96 -3.01 -11.49
N HIS A 291 -11.03 -3.20 -10.55
CA HIS A 291 -9.76 -2.48 -10.50
C HIS A 291 -8.89 -2.75 -11.74
N GLU A 292 -8.65 -4.01 -12.07
CA GLU A 292 -7.82 -4.36 -13.24
C GLU A 292 -8.46 -3.90 -14.54
N VAL A 293 -9.79 -3.99 -14.67
CA VAL A 293 -10.49 -3.42 -15.83
C VAL A 293 -10.30 -1.91 -15.89
N GLY A 294 -10.32 -1.20 -14.76
CA GLY A 294 -10.02 0.24 -14.72
C GLY A 294 -8.66 0.58 -15.32
N HIS A 295 -7.62 -0.22 -15.04
CA HIS A 295 -6.31 -0.08 -15.71
C HIS A 295 -6.40 -0.30 -17.22
N THR A 296 -7.13 -1.33 -17.67
CA THR A 296 -7.37 -1.56 -19.11
C THR A 296 -8.16 -0.44 -19.79
N LEU A 297 -8.89 0.37 -19.03
CA LEU A 297 -9.60 1.55 -19.52
C LEU A 297 -8.72 2.82 -19.52
N GLY A 298 -7.49 2.70 -19.03
CA GLY A 298 -6.49 3.76 -18.98
C GLY A 298 -6.33 4.43 -17.61
N LEU A 299 -7.04 4.00 -16.57
CA LEU A 299 -7.02 4.66 -15.26
C LEU A 299 -5.81 4.24 -14.42
N ARG A 300 -5.27 5.21 -13.67
CA ARG A 300 -4.26 4.97 -12.62
C ARG A 300 -4.94 4.68 -11.28
N HIS A 301 -4.15 4.23 -10.32
CA HIS A 301 -4.59 4.10 -8.93
C HIS A 301 -5.10 5.43 -8.35
N ASN A 302 -6.10 5.38 -7.48
CA ASN A 302 -6.56 6.52 -6.67
C ASN A 302 -6.59 6.14 -5.18
N PHE A 303 -5.53 6.49 -4.45
CA PHE A 303 -5.33 6.16 -3.03
C PHE A 303 -6.04 7.08 -2.04
N LYS A 304 -6.98 7.92 -2.51
CA LYS A 304 -7.91 8.64 -1.65
C LYS A 304 -9.27 7.96 -1.57
N GLY A 305 -9.52 6.91 -2.34
CA GLY A 305 -10.80 6.21 -2.43
C GLY A 305 -11.46 5.90 -1.09
N SER A 306 -10.69 5.47 -0.10
CA SER A 306 -11.15 5.14 1.27
C SER A 306 -11.82 6.30 2.01
N THR A 307 -11.54 7.55 1.63
CA THR A 307 -11.91 8.73 2.43
C THR A 307 -13.34 9.21 2.19
N MET A 308 -14.13 8.49 1.39
CA MET A 308 -15.50 8.90 1.04
C MET A 308 -16.45 8.93 2.24
N LEU A 309 -16.38 7.89 3.05
CA LEU A 309 -17.37 7.56 4.06
C LEU A 309 -16.69 7.42 5.41
N SER A 310 -17.41 7.69 6.50
CA SER A 310 -16.95 7.26 7.83
C SER A 310 -16.97 5.74 7.95
N LEU A 311 -16.25 5.15 8.90
CA LEU A 311 -16.33 3.71 9.15
C LEU A 311 -17.75 3.26 9.50
N ALA A 312 -18.50 4.09 10.21
CA ALA A 312 -19.91 3.84 10.51
C ALA A 312 -20.75 3.76 9.22
N ASP A 313 -20.53 4.67 8.27
CA ASP A 313 -21.28 4.72 7.01
C ASP A 313 -20.87 3.60 6.03
N VAL A 314 -19.59 3.19 6.02
CA VAL A 314 -19.14 2.00 5.27
C VAL A 314 -19.87 0.74 5.76
N ASN A 315 -20.18 0.67 7.05
CA ASN A 315 -20.88 -0.44 7.67
C ASN A 315 -22.42 -0.30 7.68
N ASP A 316 -22.95 0.81 7.18
CA ASP A 316 -24.37 0.98 6.87
C ASP A 316 -24.61 0.56 5.42
N VAL A 317 -25.16 -0.66 5.25
CA VAL A 317 -25.41 -1.25 3.92
C VAL A 317 -26.31 -0.39 3.03
N ASN A 318 -27.19 0.44 3.60
CA ASN A 318 -28.03 1.34 2.81
C ASN A 318 -27.23 2.52 2.26
N LYS A 319 -26.30 3.07 3.04
CA LYS A 319 -25.43 4.17 2.59
C LYS A 319 -24.36 3.68 1.62
N ALA A 320 -23.69 2.58 1.96
CA ALA A 320 -22.67 1.97 1.12
C ALA A 320 -23.20 1.49 -0.25
N SER A 321 -24.46 1.06 -0.34
CA SER A 321 -25.05 0.60 -1.62
C SER A 321 -25.45 1.74 -2.58
N GLN A 322 -25.70 2.95 -2.06
CA GLN A 322 -26.13 4.10 -2.88
C GLN A 322 -25.05 4.53 -3.88
N ASN A 323 -23.82 4.76 -3.41
CA ASN A 323 -22.72 5.27 -4.24
C ASN A 323 -21.46 4.38 -4.22
N GLY A 324 -21.53 3.20 -3.60
CA GLY A 324 -20.34 2.40 -3.27
C GLY A 324 -19.80 2.76 -1.88
N ALA A 325 -18.83 1.98 -1.41
CA ALA A 325 -18.14 2.22 -0.13
C ALA A 325 -16.79 2.94 -0.29
N SER A 326 -16.40 3.23 -1.53
CA SER A 326 -15.17 3.95 -1.90
C SER A 326 -15.50 5.00 -2.97
N MET A 327 -14.73 6.10 -3.04
CA MET A 327 -14.82 7.03 -4.17
C MET A 327 -14.36 6.39 -5.47
N SER A 328 -13.42 5.44 -5.41
CA SER A 328 -12.85 4.77 -6.58
C SER A 328 -12.49 3.33 -6.27
N VAL A 329 -12.83 2.41 -7.18
CA VAL A 329 -12.31 1.03 -7.15
C VAL A 329 -10.82 0.96 -7.47
N MET A 330 -10.22 2.05 -7.95
CA MET A 330 -8.77 2.18 -8.23
C MET A 330 -7.92 2.37 -6.95
N ASP A 331 -8.53 2.30 -5.77
CA ASP A 331 -7.82 2.30 -4.48
C ASP A 331 -7.49 0.86 -4.02
N TYR A 332 -6.55 0.74 -3.09
CA TYR A 332 -6.20 -0.50 -2.39
C TYR A 332 -7.03 -0.62 -1.12
N MET A 333 -8.28 -1.05 -1.27
CA MET A 333 -9.23 -1.18 -0.16
C MET A 333 -8.94 -2.40 0.72
N PRO A 334 -8.82 -2.25 2.05
CA PRO A 334 -8.66 -3.38 2.94
C PRO A 334 -9.97 -4.16 3.10
N ALA A 335 -9.90 -5.36 3.69
CA ALA A 335 -11.10 -6.10 4.04
C ALA A 335 -11.82 -5.39 5.20
N ASN A 336 -13.08 -5.00 5.01
CA ASN A 336 -13.89 -4.37 6.03
C ASN A 336 -14.35 -5.41 7.06
N ILE A 337 -13.68 -5.42 8.22
CA ILE A 337 -13.94 -6.36 9.32
C ILE A 337 -13.99 -5.58 10.61
N MET A 338 -15.14 -5.63 11.27
CA MET A 338 -15.40 -4.85 12.47
C MET A 338 -15.22 -5.71 13.73
N PRO A 339 -14.75 -5.10 14.85
CA PRO A 339 -14.76 -5.74 16.17
C PRO A 339 -16.14 -6.28 16.55
N LYS A 340 -16.17 -7.32 17.40
CA LYS A 340 -17.42 -7.90 17.90
C LYS A 340 -18.22 -6.82 18.63
N GLY A 341 -19.52 -6.77 18.36
CA GLY A 341 -20.44 -5.78 18.93
C GLY A 341 -20.59 -4.50 18.11
N LYS A 342 -19.81 -4.32 17.03
CA LYS A 342 -20.02 -3.26 16.03
C LYS A 342 -20.78 -3.79 14.82
N THR A 343 -21.48 -2.90 14.12
CA THR A 343 -22.18 -3.23 12.88
C THR A 343 -21.20 -3.68 11.81
N GLN A 344 -21.46 -4.82 11.19
CA GLN A 344 -20.66 -5.37 10.09
C GLN A 344 -21.39 -5.13 8.76
N GLY A 345 -20.78 -4.36 7.88
CA GLY A 345 -21.21 -4.17 6.50
C GLY A 345 -20.66 -5.25 5.55
N ASP A 346 -20.64 -4.93 4.27
CA ASP A 346 -19.99 -5.76 3.26
C ASP A 346 -18.47 -5.82 3.47
N TYR A 347 -17.84 -6.94 3.08
CA TYR A 347 -16.40 -7.16 3.28
C TYR A 347 -15.56 -6.37 2.28
N TYR A 348 -16.06 -6.24 1.05
CA TYR A 348 -15.47 -5.39 0.01
C TYR A 348 -16.56 -4.66 -0.76
N THR A 349 -16.22 -3.50 -1.33
CA THR A 349 -17.15 -2.79 -2.20
C THR A 349 -17.33 -3.53 -3.53
N ALA A 350 -18.58 -3.63 -3.97
CA ALA A 350 -18.98 -4.33 -5.19
C ALA A 350 -19.50 -3.36 -6.28
N LYS A 351 -19.23 -2.06 -6.13
CA LYS A 351 -19.76 -0.99 -6.97
C LYS A 351 -18.70 0.08 -7.23
N LEU A 352 -18.74 0.68 -8.42
CA LEU A 352 -17.95 1.86 -8.76
C LEU A 352 -18.34 3.07 -7.90
N GLY A 353 -17.34 3.89 -7.57
CA GLY A 353 -17.53 5.12 -6.81
C GLY A 353 -17.63 6.36 -7.71
N PRO A 354 -18.03 7.52 -7.16
CA PRO A 354 -18.22 8.76 -7.92
C PRO A 354 -17.00 9.19 -8.76
N TYR A 355 -15.77 8.96 -8.28
CA TYR A 355 -14.55 9.27 -9.03
C TYR A 355 -14.44 8.44 -10.31
N ASP A 356 -14.79 7.15 -10.25
CA ASP A 356 -14.72 6.25 -11.41
C ASP A 356 -15.63 6.74 -12.54
N TYR A 357 -16.86 7.16 -12.20
CA TYR A 357 -17.80 7.75 -13.16
C TYR A 357 -17.24 9.03 -13.79
N TRP A 358 -16.64 9.90 -12.97
CA TRP A 358 -16.09 11.17 -13.42
C TRP A 358 -14.85 11.01 -14.30
N ALA A 359 -13.95 10.08 -13.93
CA ALA A 359 -12.77 9.78 -14.73
C ALA A 359 -13.17 9.22 -16.10
N ILE A 360 -14.13 8.28 -16.15
CA ILE A 360 -14.66 7.76 -17.42
C ILE A 360 -15.34 8.86 -18.25
N GLU A 361 -16.06 9.79 -17.63
CA GLU A 361 -16.61 10.96 -18.33
C GLU A 361 -15.48 11.76 -19.00
N TYR A 362 -14.40 12.06 -18.27
CA TYR A 362 -13.24 12.78 -18.80
C TYR A 362 -12.59 12.03 -19.98
N GLY A 363 -12.38 10.72 -19.88
CA GLY A 363 -11.72 9.94 -20.94
C GLY A 363 -12.59 9.66 -22.16
N TYR A 364 -13.90 9.46 -21.98
CA TYR A 364 -14.74 8.81 -23.00
C TYR A 364 -15.95 9.63 -23.47
N ARG A 365 -16.32 10.73 -22.80
CA ARG A 365 -17.39 11.60 -23.29
C ARG A 365 -17.03 12.14 -24.69
N GLN A 366 -17.95 11.94 -25.64
CA GLN A 366 -17.79 12.42 -27.01
C GLN A 366 -17.95 13.94 -27.07
N ILE A 367 -16.90 14.63 -27.53
CA ILE A 367 -16.86 16.08 -27.67
C ILE A 367 -16.65 16.40 -29.16
N PRO A 368 -17.57 17.13 -29.81
CA PRO A 368 -17.34 17.63 -31.16
C PRO A 368 -16.15 18.60 -31.18
N ALA A 369 -15.08 18.24 -31.88
CA ALA A 369 -13.82 18.98 -31.91
C ALA A 369 -13.05 18.67 -33.19
N ALA A 370 -12.23 19.62 -33.67
CA ALA A 370 -11.41 19.45 -34.87
C ALA A 370 -10.00 18.93 -34.57
N SER A 371 -9.49 19.19 -33.35
CA SER A 371 -8.20 18.72 -32.86
C SER A 371 -8.26 18.40 -31.35
N PRO A 372 -7.27 17.67 -30.79
CA PRO A 372 -7.17 17.44 -29.35
C PRO A 372 -7.21 18.74 -28.52
N GLU A 373 -6.57 19.80 -29.00
CA GLU A 373 -6.49 21.10 -28.33
C GLU A 373 -7.86 21.78 -28.27
N SER A 374 -8.68 21.60 -29.31
CA SER A 374 -10.04 22.16 -29.33
C SER A 374 -11.01 21.48 -28.35
N GLU A 375 -10.69 20.28 -27.82
CA GLU A 375 -11.48 19.65 -26.74
C GLU A 375 -11.24 20.32 -25.38
N ARG A 376 -10.11 21.04 -25.21
CA ARG A 376 -9.64 21.50 -23.90
C ARG A 376 -10.69 22.29 -23.12
N VAL A 377 -11.48 23.12 -23.78
CA VAL A 377 -12.52 23.93 -23.11
C VAL A 377 -13.60 23.06 -22.47
N GLU A 378 -14.04 22.00 -23.13
CA GLU A 378 -15.06 21.10 -22.58
C GLU A 378 -14.45 20.12 -21.56
N LEU A 379 -13.20 19.68 -21.79
CA LEU A 379 -12.47 18.84 -20.84
C LEU A 379 -12.20 19.59 -19.53
N ASP A 380 -11.86 20.87 -19.59
CA ASP A 380 -11.62 21.70 -18.41
C ASP A 380 -12.88 21.83 -17.55
N LYS A 381 -14.08 21.93 -18.15
CA LYS A 381 -15.36 21.92 -17.39
C LYS A 381 -15.57 20.62 -16.61
N ILE A 382 -15.06 19.50 -17.12
CA ILE A 382 -15.12 18.21 -16.44
C ILE A 382 -14.06 18.20 -15.34
N ALA A 383 -12.81 18.52 -15.67
CA ALA A 383 -11.67 18.46 -14.76
C ALA A 383 -11.76 19.48 -13.61
N SER A 384 -12.38 20.65 -13.82
CA SER A 384 -12.54 21.70 -12.80
C SER A 384 -13.46 21.31 -11.63
N ARG A 385 -14.04 20.11 -11.67
CA ARG A 385 -14.78 19.50 -10.57
C ARG A 385 -13.86 18.82 -9.55
N SER A 386 -12.55 18.76 -9.77
CA SER A 386 -11.59 18.10 -8.87
C SER A 386 -11.55 18.67 -7.44
N GLY A 387 -12.10 19.86 -7.20
CA GLY A 387 -12.30 20.40 -5.86
C GLY A 387 -13.47 19.78 -5.09
N GLU A 388 -14.35 19.00 -5.74
CA GLU A 388 -15.41 18.24 -5.07
C GLU A 388 -14.79 17.15 -4.18
N PRO A 389 -15.19 17.03 -2.89
CA PRO A 389 -14.60 16.04 -1.97
C PRO A 389 -14.67 14.59 -2.49
N MET A 390 -15.72 14.22 -3.22
CA MET A 390 -15.91 12.87 -3.77
C MET A 390 -15.04 12.57 -5.00
N LEU A 391 -14.31 13.56 -5.51
CA LEU A 391 -13.45 13.46 -6.69
C LEU A 391 -11.97 13.63 -6.35
N ALA A 392 -11.62 13.55 -5.06
CA ALA A 392 -10.24 13.67 -4.61
C ALA A 392 -9.34 12.60 -5.26
N TYR A 393 -8.14 13.02 -5.65
CA TYR A 393 -7.19 12.18 -6.38
C TYR A 393 -5.79 12.24 -5.78
N ALA A 394 -5.21 11.07 -5.54
CA ALA A 394 -3.78 10.87 -5.30
C ALA A 394 -3.38 9.48 -5.81
N THR A 395 -2.17 9.33 -6.33
CA THR A 395 -1.78 8.12 -7.07
C THR A 395 -0.41 7.60 -6.63
N ASP A 396 0.22 6.70 -7.38
CA ASP A 396 1.40 5.93 -6.95
C ASP A 396 2.49 6.77 -6.28
N GLU A 397 2.89 7.87 -6.92
CA GLU A 397 3.90 8.80 -6.41
C GLU A 397 3.52 9.50 -5.10
N ASP A 398 2.23 9.53 -4.76
CA ASP A 398 1.67 10.17 -3.56
C ASP A 398 1.60 9.21 -2.35
N THR A 399 2.00 7.93 -2.52
CA THR A 399 1.97 6.89 -1.47
C THR A 399 3.35 6.44 -0.97
N VAL A 400 4.43 7.09 -1.44
CA VAL A 400 5.79 6.76 -1.02
C VAL A 400 6.05 7.14 0.45
N ALA A 401 7.03 6.53 1.12
CA ALA A 401 7.29 6.72 2.55
C ALA A 401 7.44 8.19 3.00
N GLY A 402 7.96 9.06 2.12
CA GLY A 402 8.12 10.50 2.36
C GLY A 402 6.91 11.37 1.99
N ALA A 403 5.85 10.80 1.41
CA ALA A 403 4.69 11.57 0.94
C ALA A 403 3.98 12.29 2.11
N PRO A 404 3.51 13.54 1.91
CA PRO A 404 3.02 14.36 3.00
C PRO A 404 1.57 14.11 3.39
N ASP A 405 0.75 13.59 2.47
CA ASP A 405 -0.69 13.47 2.67
C ASP A 405 -1.05 12.24 3.50
N PRO A 406 -1.62 12.37 4.70
CA PRO A 406 -2.02 11.24 5.52
C PRO A 406 -3.32 10.57 5.03
N LEU A 407 -3.99 11.10 4.01
CA LEU A 407 -5.19 10.53 3.40
C LEU A 407 -4.90 9.79 2.08
N SER A 408 -3.64 9.74 1.64
CA SER A 408 -3.23 8.94 0.49
C SER A 408 -2.51 7.68 0.96
N ASN A 409 -3.25 6.62 1.25
CA ASN A 409 -2.71 5.38 1.82
C ASN A 409 -3.10 4.16 1.00
N ARG A 410 -2.37 3.07 1.23
CA ARG A 410 -2.77 1.74 0.78
C ARG A 410 -3.33 1.00 1.98
N PHE A 411 -4.42 0.26 1.80
CA PHE A 411 -5.04 -0.59 2.81
C PHE A 411 -5.53 0.15 4.06
N ASP A 412 -6.09 1.34 3.89
CA ASP A 412 -6.88 2.04 4.92
C ASP A 412 -8.37 2.12 4.54
N LEU A 413 -9.23 2.35 5.53
CA LEU A 413 -10.67 2.41 5.31
C LEU A 413 -11.31 3.49 6.17
N GLY A 414 -12.21 4.25 5.56
CA GLY A 414 -12.91 5.34 6.21
C GLY A 414 -12.17 6.68 6.08
N ASN A 415 -12.90 7.75 6.33
CA ASN A 415 -12.41 9.13 6.23
C ASN A 415 -11.51 9.59 7.40
N ASP A 416 -11.27 8.73 8.38
CA ASP A 416 -10.36 8.99 9.49
C ASP A 416 -9.37 7.82 9.72
N PRO A 417 -8.11 7.95 9.25
CA PRO A 417 -7.06 6.95 9.51
C PRO A 417 -6.82 6.67 10.99
N LEU A 418 -7.09 7.65 11.87
CA LEU A 418 -6.94 7.49 13.31
C LEU A 418 -8.06 6.61 13.90
N GLU A 419 -9.30 6.80 13.45
CA GLU A 419 -10.43 5.93 13.81
C GLU A 419 -10.23 4.50 13.30
N PHE A 420 -9.72 4.35 12.08
CA PHE A 420 -9.36 3.04 11.51
C PHE A 420 -8.31 2.32 12.35
N ALA A 421 -7.24 3.01 12.74
CA ALA A 421 -6.20 2.43 13.59
C ALA A 421 -6.73 2.00 14.97
N ARG A 422 -7.59 2.81 15.59
CA ARG A 422 -8.27 2.43 16.86
C ARG A 422 -9.14 1.20 16.70
N THR A 423 -9.93 1.14 15.62
CA THR A 423 -10.83 0.02 15.35
C THR A 423 -10.06 -1.26 15.04
N ARG A 424 -8.94 -1.17 14.32
CA ARG A 424 -8.03 -2.31 14.08
C ARG A 424 -7.34 -2.77 15.36
N ALA A 425 -6.93 -1.85 16.24
CA ALA A 425 -6.38 -2.21 17.56
C ALA A 425 -7.39 -2.98 18.40
N GLU A 426 -8.63 -2.48 18.49
CA GLU A 426 -9.73 -3.14 19.21
C GLU A 426 -10.03 -4.53 18.64
N LEU A 427 -10.06 -4.67 17.30
CA LEU A 427 -10.25 -5.96 16.64
C LEU A 427 -9.14 -6.95 17.06
N VAL A 428 -7.88 -6.55 16.95
CA VAL A 428 -6.74 -7.42 17.28
C VAL A 428 -6.75 -7.81 18.76
N GLU A 429 -7.05 -6.88 19.66
CA GLU A 429 -7.18 -7.13 21.10
C GLU A 429 -8.23 -8.20 21.40
N GLN A 430 -9.39 -8.16 20.74
CA GLN A 430 -10.45 -9.16 20.91
C GLN A 430 -10.09 -10.53 20.33
N LEU A 431 -9.34 -10.56 19.22
CA LEU A 431 -9.02 -11.79 18.50
C LEU A 431 -7.84 -12.56 19.10
N MET A 432 -6.82 -11.86 19.59
CA MET A 432 -5.57 -12.49 20.05
C MET A 432 -5.77 -13.58 21.12
N PRO A 433 -6.67 -13.42 22.12
CA PRO A 433 -6.92 -14.47 23.11
C PRO A 433 -7.59 -15.73 22.54
N LEU A 434 -8.26 -15.62 21.38
CA LEU A 434 -9.08 -16.68 20.81
C LEU A 434 -8.32 -17.56 19.79
N ILE A 435 -7.16 -17.12 19.31
CA ILE A 435 -6.51 -17.77 18.16
C ILE A 435 -6.08 -19.22 18.44
N VAL A 436 -5.72 -19.57 19.67
CA VAL A 436 -5.32 -20.94 20.02
C VAL A 436 -6.53 -21.87 19.91
N GLU A 437 -7.61 -21.52 20.60
CA GLU A 437 -8.84 -22.32 20.65
C GLU A 437 -9.47 -22.44 19.25
N ARG A 438 -9.42 -21.37 18.45
CA ARG A 438 -10.18 -21.27 17.20
C ARG A 438 -9.40 -21.69 15.96
N MET A 439 -8.07 -21.68 15.99
CA MET A 439 -7.25 -22.04 14.83
C MET A 439 -6.69 -23.48 14.88
N VAL A 440 -6.78 -24.14 16.03
CA VAL A 440 -6.35 -25.54 16.22
C VAL A 440 -7.57 -26.46 16.22
N SER A 441 -7.57 -27.48 15.36
CA SER A 441 -8.54 -28.58 15.38
C SER A 441 -7.84 -29.90 15.71
N LYS A 442 -8.61 -31.00 15.87
CA LYS A 442 -8.04 -32.35 16.08
C LYS A 442 -7.13 -32.81 14.93
N GLU A 443 -7.23 -32.19 13.76
CA GLU A 443 -6.55 -32.59 12.53
C GLU A 443 -5.45 -31.60 12.08
N THR A 444 -5.28 -30.47 12.78
CA THR A 444 -4.32 -29.41 12.41
C THR A 444 -3.41 -29.07 13.58
N GLY A 445 -2.13 -28.77 13.31
CA GLY A 445 -1.18 -28.45 14.36
C GLY A 445 -1.15 -26.96 14.73
N TYR A 446 -0.18 -26.62 15.57
CA TYR A 446 0.03 -25.27 16.10
C TYR A 446 0.56 -24.26 15.07
N GLU A 447 0.94 -24.71 13.87
CA GLU A 447 1.36 -23.83 12.78
C GLU A 447 0.33 -22.75 12.46
N ARG A 448 -0.97 -23.07 12.50
CA ARG A 448 -2.04 -22.09 12.23
C ARG A 448 -2.14 -21.00 13.30
N VAL A 449 -1.77 -21.30 14.54
CA VAL A 449 -1.72 -20.31 15.63
C VAL A 449 -0.63 -19.29 15.35
N ARG A 450 0.56 -19.76 14.97
CA ARG A 450 1.67 -18.89 14.55
C ARG A 450 1.26 -17.98 13.40
N GLN A 451 0.58 -18.53 12.41
CA GLN A 451 0.12 -17.77 11.24
C GLN A 451 -0.89 -16.69 11.62
N ALA A 452 -1.93 -17.03 12.39
CA ALA A 452 -2.92 -16.08 12.87
C ALA A 452 -2.29 -14.98 13.74
N PHE A 453 -1.36 -15.34 14.62
CA PHE A 453 -0.62 -14.38 15.43
C PHE A 453 0.15 -13.35 14.57
N GLY A 454 0.86 -13.82 13.55
CA GLY A 454 1.60 -12.96 12.61
C GLY A 454 0.67 -12.02 11.82
N VAL A 455 -0.45 -12.53 11.30
CA VAL A 455 -1.47 -11.75 10.58
C VAL A 455 -2.01 -10.61 11.44
N LEU A 456 -2.44 -10.93 12.66
CA LEU A 456 -3.03 -9.95 13.57
C LEU A 456 -2.02 -8.89 13.99
N LEU A 457 -0.80 -9.31 14.35
CA LEU A 457 0.26 -8.38 14.71
C LEU A 457 0.68 -7.48 13.54
N SER A 458 0.66 -7.99 12.31
CA SER A 458 0.87 -7.21 11.09
C SER A 458 -0.21 -6.16 10.86
N ALA A 459 -1.48 -6.57 10.93
CA ALA A 459 -2.62 -5.67 10.75
C ALA A 459 -2.59 -4.53 11.77
N TYR A 460 -2.27 -4.88 13.01
CA TYR A 460 -2.08 -3.95 14.11
C TYR A 460 -0.96 -2.94 13.81
N GLY A 461 0.26 -3.43 13.52
CA GLY A 461 1.42 -2.58 13.24
C GLY A 461 1.23 -1.69 12.02
N GLN A 462 0.65 -2.22 10.94
CA GLN A 462 0.32 -1.48 9.72
C GLN A 462 -0.61 -0.30 10.02
N SER A 463 -1.68 -0.54 10.79
CA SER A 463 -2.66 0.51 11.12
C SER A 463 -2.04 1.65 11.94
N MET A 464 -1.12 1.33 12.87
CA MET A 464 -0.36 2.32 13.64
C MET A 464 0.62 3.10 12.76
N TYR A 465 1.29 2.43 11.81
CA TYR A 465 2.14 3.09 10.83
C TYR A 465 1.34 4.07 9.96
N THR A 466 0.18 3.66 9.43
CA THR A 466 -0.71 4.53 8.66
C THR A 466 -1.14 5.76 9.48
N ALA A 467 -1.61 5.56 10.72
CA ALA A 467 -1.99 6.67 11.60
C ALA A 467 -0.81 7.63 11.88
N SER A 468 0.41 7.11 12.03
CA SER A 468 1.60 7.95 12.29
C SER A 468 1.87 8.99 11.21
N ARG A 469 1.36 8.80 9.98
CA ARG A 469 1.49 9.79 8.89
C ARG A 469 0.76 11.10 9.18
N LEU A 470 -0.21 11.12 10.10
CA LEU A 470 -0.87 12.35 10.55
C LEU A 470 0.12 13.29 11.24
N VAL A 471 1.13 12.76 11.93
CA VAL A 471 2.17 13.58 12.60
C VAL A 471 3.09 14.19 11.54
N GLY A 472 3.13 15.52 11.52
CA GLY A 472 3.82 16.31 10.48
C GLY A 472 3.13 16.29 9.12
N GLY A 473 1.92 15.74 8.99
CA GLY A 473 1.23 15.60 7.69
C GLY A 473 0.77 16.93 7.07
N LEU A 474 0.56 16.92 5.75
CA LEU A 474 -0.11 17.98 4.99
C LEU A 474 -1.18 17.37 4.10
N TYR A 475 -2.42 17.79 4.21
CA TYR A 475 -3.42 17.46 3.19
C TYR A 475 -3.05 18.14 1.88
N THR A 476 -3.08 17.36 0.79
CA THR A 476 -2.76 17.83 -0.56
C THR A 476 -3.98 17.79 -1.48
N THR A 477 -4.00 18.63 -2.50
CA THR A 477 -5.02 18.59 -3.54
C THR A 477 -4.41 18.86 -4.92
N ARG A 478 -4.98 18.23 -5.95
CA ARG A 478 -4.64 18.48 -7.36
C ARG A 478 -5.55 19.54 -7.98
N ALA A 479 -6.55 20.04 -7.26
CA ALA A 479 -7.43 21.11 -7.75
C ALA A 479 -6.62 22.36 -8.09
N HIS A 480 -6.91 22.94 -9.26
CA HIS A 480 -6.33 24.19 -9.71
C HIS A 480 -7.04 25.38 -9.06
N LYS A 481 -6.36 26.53 -8.97
CA LYS A 481 -6.88 27.72 -8.28
C LYS A 481 -8.25 28.20 -8.79
N ALA A 482 -8.52 28.01 -10.08
CA ALA A 482 -9.77 28.43 -10.71
C ALA A 482 -10.92 27.43 -10.54
N ASP A 483 -10.64 26.24 -10.01
CA ASP A 483 -11.63 25.18 -9.87
C ASP A 483 -12.66 25.51 -8.79
N ALA A 484 -13.87 24.99 -8.97
CA ALA A 484 -14.90 25.10 -7.95
C ALA A 484 -14.48 24.31 -6.71
N ASN A 485 -14.66 24.91 -5.52
CA ASN A 485 -14.26 24.31 -4.23
C ASN A 485 -12.74 24.05 -4.08
N ALA A 486 -11.90 24.68 -4.90
CA ALA A 486 -10.45 24.56 -4.78
C ALA A 486 -9.96 24.97 -3.38
N GLN A 487 -9.30 24.04 -2.70
CA GLN A 487 -8.57 24.33 -1.46
C GLN A 487 -7.14 24.76 -1.78
N ALA A 488 -6.47 25.37 -0.81
CA ALA A 488 -5.03 25.58 -0.92
C ALA A 488 -4.32 24.23 -1.16
N PRO A 489 -3.27 24.17 -2.02
CA PRO A 489 -2.58 22.93 -2.35
C PRO A 489 -2.03 22.17 -1.15
N PHE A 490 -1.75 22.89 -0.06
CA PHE A 490 -1.25 22.32 1.19
C PHE A 490 -2.05 22.87 2.37
N ARG A 491 -2.53 21.97 3.23
CA ARG A 491 -3.17 22.32 4.50
C ARG A 491 -2.56 21.48 5.61
N VAL A 492 -2.03 22.15 6.65
CA VAL A 492 -1.43 21.48 7.81
C VAL A 492 -2.48 20.64 8.52
N VAL A 493 -2.12 19.41 8.90
CA VAL A 493 -2.96 18.57 9.75
C VAL A 493 -3.12 19.27 11.10
N GLU A 494 -4.35 19.29 11.61
CA GLU A 494 -4.70 20.05 12.81
C GLU A 494 -3.82 19.63 14.00
N PRO A 495 -3.25 20.58 14.78
CA PRO A 495 -2.34 20.27 15.89
C PRO A 495 -2.92 19.24 16.88
N GLN A 496 -4.19 19.39 17.25
CA GLN A 496 -4.87 18.44 18.12
C GLN A 496 -4.92 17.02 17.53
N ARG A 497 -5.14 16.89 16.22
CA ARG A 497 -5.17 15.59 15.54
C ARG A 497 -3.80 14.92 15.54
N GLN A 498 -2.72 15.70 15.42
CA GLN A 498 -1.36 15.18 15.56
C GLN A 498 -1.11 14.70 17.00
N ARG A 499 -1.59 15.44 18.00
CA ARG A 499 -1.48 15.06 19.43
C ARG A 499 -2.29 13.82 19.78
N ASP A 500 -3.51 13.71 19.28
CA ASP A 500 -4.38 12.53 19.48
C ASP A 500 -3.77 11.28 18.85
N THR A 501 -3.09 11.47 17.70
CA THR A 501 -2.32 10.42 17.04
C THR A 501 -1.15 9.97 17.91
N LEU A 502 -0.36 10.90 18.45
CA LEU A 502 0.71 10.54 19.37
C LEU A 502 0.19 9.83 20.61
N THR A 503 -0.92 10.28 21.20
CA THR A 503 -1.53 9.60 22.35
C THR A 503 -1.89 8.14 22.00
N LEU A 504 -2.45 7.90 20.81
CA LEU A 504 -2.71 6.54 20.34
C LEU A 504 -1.41 5.73 20.24
N LEU A 505 -0.37 6.26 19.57
CA LEU A 505 0.89 5.56 19.37
C LEU A 505 1.64 5.32 20.69
N GLU A 506 1.56 6.22 21.66
CA GLU A 506 2.11 6.05 23.00
C GLU A 506 1.46 4.87 23.73
N MET A 507 0.14 4.72 23.61
CA MET A 507 -0.61 3.63 24.24
C MET A 507 -0.50 2.29 23.50
N GLN A 508 -0.45 2.33 22.17
CA GLN A 508 -0.59 1.17 21.31
C GLN A 508 0.77 0.67 20.77
N MET A 509 1.69 1.55 20.42
CA MET A 509 2.97 1.15 19.85
C MET A 509 4.12 1.26 20.84
N PHE A 510 4.20 2.35 21.60
CA PHE A 510 5.29 2.65 22.53
C PHE A 510 4.96 2.30 23.97
N SER A 511 4.04 1.37 24.19
CA SER A 511 3.75 0.73 25.47
C SER A 511 3.96 -0.77 25.30
N GLU A 512 4.27 -1.49 26.38
CA GLU A 512 4.31 -2.95 26.32
C GLU A 512 2.94 -3.61 26.41
N LYS A 513 1.93 -2.90 26.95
CA LYS A 513 0.61 -3.48 27.27
C LYS A 513 -0.03 -4.26 26.12
N PRO A 514 -0.07 -3.75 24.87
CA PRO A 514 -0.67 -4.47 23.75
C PRO A 514 0.09 -5.72 23.32
N PHE A 515 1.32 -5.89 23.81
CA PHE A 515 2.22 -7.00 23.48
C PHE A 515 2.40 -8.00 24.63
N LEU A 516 1.60 -7.86 25.70
CA LEU A 516 1.62 -8.79 26.83
C LEU A 516 0.73 -10.01 26.53
N PHE A 517 1.34 -11.03 25.93
CA PHE A 517 0.71 -12.32 25.68
C PHE A 517 1.06 -13.37 26.73
N SER A 518 0.23 -14.41 26.88
CA SER A 518 0.46 -15.47 27.86
C SER A 518 1.67 -16.34 27.50
N PRO A 519 2.43 -16.86 28.49
CA PRO A 519 3.49 -17.84 28.25
C PRO A 519 3.00 -19.06 27.47
N GLU A 520 1.76 -19.49 27.71
CA GLU A 520 1.11 -20.59 27.01
C GLU A 520 1.01 -20.31 25.51
N LEU A 521 0.54 -19.11 25.11
CA LEU A 521 0.45 -18.73 23.70
C LEU A 521 1.82 -18.73 23.03
N TYR A 522 2.86 -18.18 23.67
CA TYR A 522 4.22 -18.18 23.09
C TYR A 522 4.75 -19.59 22.81
N ASN A 523 4.48 -20.54 23.70
CA ASN A 523 4.87 -21.94 23.51
C ASN A 523 4.05 -22.68 22.45
N GLN A 524 3.00 -22.05 21.91
CA GLN A 524 2.13 -22.57 20.87
C GLN A 524 2.38 -21.92 19.49
N LEU A 525 3.37 -21.04 19.36
CA LEU A 525 3.75 -20.41 18.08
C LEU A 525 4.73 -21.27 17.26
N ALA A 526 4.36 -22.54 17.04
CA ALA A 526 5.20 -23.50 16.32
C ALA A 526 5.30 -23.15 14.83
N ALA A 527 6.49 -23.27 14.27
CA ALA A 527 6.72 -23.21 12.83
C ALA A 527 6.25 -24.49 12.12
N THR A 528 5.96 -24.40 10.82
CA THR A 528 5.77 -25.60 9.99
C THR A 528 7.04 -26.47 10.00
N LYS A 529 6.85 -27.78 9.93
CA LYS A 529 7.95 -28.76 9.86
C LYS A 529 8.09 -29.41 8.48
N TRP A 530 7.30 -28.94 7.51
CA TRP A 530 7.45 -29.36 6.13
C TRP A 530 8.78 -28.84 5.58
N LEU A 531 9.61 -29.76 5.09
CA LEU A 531 10.88 -29.45 4.43
C LEU A 531 10.84 -30.00 3.00
N HIS A 532 10.47 -29.15 2.06
CA HIS A 532 10.53 -29.43 0.64
C HIS A 532 10.79 -28.14 -0.14
N TRP A 533 11.10 -28.27 -1.42
CA TRP A 533 11.42 -27.20 -2.37
C TRP A 533 10.37 -26.07 -2.48
N GLY A 534 9.15 -26.29 -1.98
CA GLY A 534 8.05 -25.33 -2.03
C GLY A 534 7.75 -24.65 -0.70
N MET A 535 8.52 -24.95 0.36
CA MET A 535 8.37 -24.29 1.66
C MET A 535 9.40 -23.18 1.80
N PRO A 536 9.00 -22.02 2.35
CA PRO A 536 9.95 -20.98 2.63
C PRO A 536 10.92 -21.43 3.74
N SER A 537 12.19 -21.04 3.62
CA SER A 537 13.20 -21.36 4.64
C SER A 537 12.87 -20.60 5.92
N ILE A 538 12.68 -21.34 7.01
CA ILE A 538 12.42 -20.75 8.32
C ILE A 538 13.75 -20.59 9.04
N ASN A 539 14.13 -19.34 9.30
CA ASN A 539 15.39 -19.03 9.99
C ASN A 539 15.39 -19.53 11.45
N ARG A 540 14.22 -19.68 12.07
CA ARG A 540 14.07 -20.05 13.47
C ARG A 540 12.77 -20.79 13.77
N ASP A 541 12.88 -21.93 14.45
CA ASP A 541 11.76 -22.81 14.82
C ASP A 541 10.76 -22.17 15.79
N ASP A 542 11.24 -21.41 16.77
CA ASP A 542 10.42 -20.64 17.70
C ASP A 542 10.15 -19.22 17.18
N TYR A 543 9.10 -18.56 17.70
CA TYR A 543 8.67 -17.27 17.16
C TYR A 543 9.53 -16.09 17.67
N PRO A 544 10.11 -15.25 16.80
CA PRO A 544 10.94 -14.11 17.16
C PRO A 544 10.14 -12.92 17.70
N VAL A 545 9.43 -13.13 18.82
CA VAL A 545 8.53 -12.15 19.45
C VAL A 545 9.19 -10.78 19.62
N HIS A 546 10.39 -10.73 20.24
CA HIS A 546 11.11 -9.48 20.46
C HIS A 546 11.48 -8.75 19.16
N GLU A 547 11.90 -9.46 18.14
CA GLU A 547 12.34 -8.86 16.87
C GLU A 547 11.15 -8.36 16.07
N VAL A 548 10.04 -9.11 16.06
CA VAL A 548 8.82 -8.74 15.33
C VAL A 548 8.13 -7.55 15.98
N ILE A 549 8.03 -7.50 17.31
CA ILE A 549 7.46 -6.33 18.00
C ILE A 549 8.36 -5.11 17.78
N LEU A 550 9.67 -5.27 17.95
CA LEU A 550 10.62 -4.17 17.77
C LEU A 550 10.62 -3.66 16.34
N SER A 551 10.45 -4.51 15.32
CA SER A 551 10.45 -4.07 13.92
C SER A 551 9.28 -3.12 13.63
N TRP A 552 8.09 -3.40 14.15
CA TRP A 552 6.94 -2.48 14.03
C TRP A 552 7.15 -1.20 14.82
N GLN A 553 7.63 -1.29 16.06
CA GLN A 553 7.92 -0.10 16.86
C GLN A 553 8.98 0.79 16.21
N ASP A 554 10.08 0.21 15.75
CA ASP A 554 11.17 0.91 15.08
C ASP A 554 10.72 1.51 13.74
N ARG A 555 9.77 0.87 13.05
CA ARG A 555 9.20 1.40 11.82
C ARG A 555 8.35 2.66 12.06
N VAL A 556 7.52 2.65 13.09
CA VAL A 556 6.76 3.86 13.49
C VAL A 556 7.72 4.95 13.98
N LEU A 557 8.72 4.62 14.81
CA LEU A 557 9.76 5.56 15.22
C LEU A 557 10.52 6.14 14.02
N SER A 558 10.85 5.31 13.02
CA SER A 558 11.53 5.75 11.80
C SER A 558 10.70 6.79 11.06
N ARG A 559 9.38 6.61 10.95
CA ARG A 559 8.50 7.56 10.28
C ARG A 559 8.36 8.88 11.04
N LEU A 560 8.33 8.83 12.38
CA LEU A 560 8.22 10.03 13.21
C LEU A 560 9.52 10.83 13.30
N LEU A 561 10.67 10.14 13.28
CA LEU A 561 12.01 10.73 13.38
C LEU A 561 12.72 10.87 12.03
N ASP A 562 12.01 10.65 10.94
CA ASP A 562 12.53 10.80 9.58
C ASP A 562 12.92 12.27 9.32
N PRO A 563 14.09 12.56 8.71
CA PRO A 563 14.53 13.92 8.43
C PRO A 563 13.48 14.78 7.71
N LEU A 564 12.84 14.25 6.67
CA LEU A 564 11.83 14.98 5.90
C LEU A 564 10.58 15.24 6.74
N THR A 565 10.22 14.33 7.65
CA THR A 565 9.12 14.55 8.60
C THR A 565 9.45 15.66 9.59
N LEU A 566 10.66 15.67 10.15
CA LEU A 566 11.11 16.70 11.09
C LEU A 566 11.23 18.07 10.41
N GLU A 567 11.77 18.14 9.20
CA GLU A 567 11.78 19.34 8.36
C GLU A 567 10.36 19.87 8.13
N ARG A 568 9.44 18.98 7.77
CA ARG A 568 8.05 19.36 7.51
C ARG A 568 7.34 19.88 8.75
N ILE A 569 7.58 19.29 9.93
CA ILE A 569 7.02 19.82 11.18
C ILE A 569 7.50 21.26 11.40
N ARG A 570 8.82 21.51 11.28
CA ARG A 570 9.39 22.86 11.39
C ARG A 570 8.80 23.83 10.35
N ASP A 571 8.69 23.40 9.09
CA ASP A 571 8.14 24.24 8.03
C ASP A 571 6.63 24.47 8.18
N ASN A 572 5.91 23.56 8.83
CA ASN A 572 4.49 23.72 9.12
C ASN A 572 4.24 24.83 10.16
N GLU A 573 5.19 25.08 11.07
CA GLU A 573 5.12 26.23 11.99
C GLU A 573 5.07 27.56 11.22
N LEU A 574 5.75 27.67 10.07
CA LEU A 574 5.70 28.86 9.20
C LEU A 574 4.37 29.01 8.44
N LYS A 575 3.57 27.92 8.35
CA LYS A 575 2.28 27.90 7.66
C LYS A 575 1.10 28.17 8.60
N VAL A 576 1.35 28.27 9.90
CA VAL A 576 0.36 28.56 10.93
C VAL A 576 0.65 29.97 11.49
N PRO A 577 -0.35 30.86 11.61
CA PRO A 577 -0.15 32.17 12.23
C PRO A 577 0.44 32.04 13.64
N ALA A 578 1.36 32.95 14.01
CA ALA A 578 2.13 32.85 15.26
C ALA A 578 1.28 32.94 16.55
N ASP A 579 0.03 33.42 16.45
CA ASP A 579 -0.94 33.47 17.54
C ASP A 579 -1.84 32.23 17.62
N GLN A 580 -1.66 31.25 16.71
CA GLN A 580 -2.37 29.99 16.69
C GLN A 580 -1.48 28.83 17.17
N ASP A 581 -2.13 27.81 17.72
CA ASP A 581 -1.44 26.60 18.15
C ASP A 581 -0.84 25.85 16.96
N ALA A 582 0.38 25.34 17.12
CA ALA A 582 1.10 24.56 16.14
C ALA A 582 1.80 23.38 16.83
N PHE A 583 1.84 22.23 16.16
CA PHE A 583 2.60 21.08 16.64
C PHE A 583 4.07 21.22 16.24
N THR A 584 4.99 21.06 17.19
CA THR A 584 6.42 21.38 17.00
C THR A 584 7.34 20.17 17.12
N SER A 585 8.55 20.24 16.57
CA SER A 585 9.55 19.19 16.73
C SER A 585 10.00 19.03 18.19
N ALA A 586 9.97 20.13 18.97
CA ALA A 586 10.25 20.09 20.40
C ALA A 586 9.21 19.26 21.16
N GLU A 587 7.93 19.48 20.87
CA GLU A 587 6.83 18.71 21.46
C GLU A 587 6.93 17.23 21.09
N LEU A 588 7.21 16.91 19.82
CA LEU A 588 7.37 15.53 19.35
C LEU A 588 8.48 14.79 20.12
N LEU A 589 9.69 15.35 20.16
CA LEU A 589 10.85 14.70 20.78
C LEU A 589 10.67 14.57 22.29
N ASP A 590 10.04 15.54 22.96
CA ASP A 590 9.73 15.46 24.39
C ASP A 590 8.72 14.33 24.70
N ARG A 591 7.60 14.28 23.96
CA ARG A 591 6.58 13.24 24.12
C ARG A 591 7.10 11.84 23.86
N LEU A 592 7.84 11.65 22.76
CA LEU A 592 8.47 10.36 22.44
C LEU A 592 9.45 9.94 23.52
N THR A 593 10.28 10.86 24.02
CA THR A 593 11.24 10.56 25.09
C THR A 593 10.52 10.11 26.36
N LYS A 594 9.50 10.85 26.79
CA LYS A 594 8.71 10.52 27.99
C LYS A 594 7.95 9.20 27.85
N SER A 595 7.41 8.89 26.67
CA SER A 595 6.66 7.66 26.43
C SER A 595 7.57 6.42 26.36
N VAL A 596 8.66 6.50 25.59
CA VAL A 596 9.58 5.37 25.38
C VAL A 596 10.38 5.07 26.64
N LEU A 597 10.71 6.08 27.44
CA LEU A 597 11.51 5.95 28.68
C LEU A 597 10.66 6.21 29.93
N SER A 598 9.35 5.89 29.88
CA SER A 598 8.42 6.17 30.98
C SER A 598 8.84 5.55 32.31
N GLU A 599 9.52 4.41 32.28
CA GLU A 599 10.04 3.71 33.45
C GLU A 599 11.00 4.55 34.30
N LEU A 600 11.64 5.58 33.71
CA LEU A 600 12.48 6.50 34.48
C LEU A 600 11.70 7.33 35.51
N GLU A 601 10.37 7.41 35.35
CA GLU A 601 9.46 8.14 36.25
C GLU A 601 8.41 7.24 36.89
N THR A 602 8.00 6.14 36.24
CA THR A 602 6.86 5.33 36.68
C THR A 602 7.22 4.11 37.54
N VAL A 603 8.51 3.73 37.62
CA VAL A 603 8.97 2.62 38.47
C VAL A 603 8.63 2.92 39.93
N GLN A 604 7.92 2.00 40.57
CA GLN A 604 7.43 2.16 41.94
C GLN A 604 8.49 1.68 42.95
N PRO A 605 8.48 2.19 44.19
CA PRO A 605 9.24 1.61 45.29
C PRO A 605 8.97 0.12 45.45
N GLY A 606 10.02 -0.68 45.60
CA GLY A 606 9.89 -2.14 45.74
C GLY A 606 11.11 -2.93 45.27
N GLU A 607 10.99 -4.25 45.37
CA GLU A 607 12.01 -5.20 44.93
C GLU A 607 11.60 -5.88 43.61
N TYR A 608 12.44 -5.67 42.60
CA TYR A 608 12.29 -6.25 41.27
C TYR A 608 13.18 -7.48 41.12
N THR A 609 12.75 -8.42 40.28
CA THR A 609 13.50 -9.65 39.99
C THR A 609 13.70 -9.80 38.50
N VAL A 610 14.66 -10.60 38.06
CA VAL A 610 14.89 -10.84 36.62
C VAL A 610 13.67 -11.43 35.89
N ARG A 611 12.71 -11.99 36.63
CA ARG A 611 11.42 -12.52 36.11
C ARG A 611 10.24 -11.56 36.27
N LYS A 612 10.40 -10.50 37.06
CA LYS A 612 9.47 -9.37 37.20
C LYS A 612 10.31 -8.08 37.22
N PRO A 613 10.89 -7.73 36.06
CA PRO A 613 11.90 -6.67 35.99
C PRO A 613 11.27 -5.29 36.11
N ALA A 614 12.05 -4.29 36.53
CA ALA A 614 11.61 -2.90 36.55
C ALA A 614 11.40 -2.33 35.14
N VAL A 615 12.25 -2.73 34.19
CA VAL A 615 12.12 -2.42 32.76
C VAL A 615 12.06 -3.73 31.99
N SER A 616 10.95 -4.03 31.33
CA SER A 616 10.77 -5.33 30.66
C SER A 616 11.69 -5.52 29.43
N SER A 617 11.86 -6.76 28.98
CA SER A 617 12.72 -7.05 27.82
C SER A 617 12.24 -6.40 26.52
N LEU A 618 10.93 -6.25 26.33
CA LEU A 618 10.35 -5.51 25.20
C LEU A 618 10.68 -4.02 25.29
N ARG A 619 10.53 -3.44 26.48
CA ARG A 619 10.82 -2.02 26.76
C ARG A 619 12.28 -1.69 26.58
N ARG A 620 13.19 -2.51 27.10
CA ARG A 620 14.64 -2.34 26.92
C ARG A 620 15.05 -2.31 25.45
N ASN A 621 14.42 -3.13 24.60
CA ASN A 621 14.72 -3.14 23.16
C ASN A 621 14.27 -1.85 22.47
N LEU A 622 13.05 -1.39 22.77
CA LEU A 622 12.51 -0.13 22.28
C LEU A 622 13.38 1.06 22.72
N GLN A 623 13.72 1.12 24.01
CA GLN A 623 14.54 2.19 24.59
C GLN A 623 15.93 2.26 23.95
N ARG A 624 16.60 1.13 23.73
CA ARG A 624 17.89 1.10 23.02
C ARG A 624 17.77 1.64 21.59
N LYS A 625 16.73 1.25 20.85
CA LYS A 625 16.52 1.73 19.48
C LYS A 625 16.23 3.22 19.45
N TYR A 626 15.38 3.70 20.35
CA TYR A 626 15.07 5.13 20.46
C TYR A 626 16.30 5.96 20.84
N VAL A 627 17.04 5.56 21.88
CA VAL A 627 18.26 6.26 22.31
C VAL A 627 19.33 6.27 21.21
N ALA A 628 19.45 5.18 20.44
CA ALA A 628 20.35 5.16 19.28
C ALA A 628 19.94 6.20 18.21
N ARG A 629 18.65 6.29 17.87
CA ARG A 629 18.14 7.28 16.90
C ARG A 629 18.29 8.71 17.39
N LEU A 630 17.93 8.95 18.66
CA LEU A 630 18.09 10.26 19.29
C LEU A 630 19.57 10.64 19.36
N GLY A 631 20.45 9.67 19.58
CA GLY A 631 21.90 9.82 19.48
C GLY A 631 22.36 10.26 18.10
N SER A 632 21.93 9.57 17.04
CA SER A 632 22.24 9.94 15.65
C SER A 632 21.73 11.34 15.28
N LEU A 633 20.54 11.72 15.76
CA LEU A 633 20.00 13.07 15.61
C LEU A 633 20.91 14.10 16.30
N ALA A 634 21.25 13.87 17.58
CA ALA A 634 22.09 14.78 18.36
C ALA A 634 23.52 14.94 17.81
N MET A 635 24.05 13.89 17.18
CA MET A 635 25.37 13.88 16.53
C MET A 635 25.38 14.58 15.16
N GLY A 636 24.23 14.99 14.62
CA GLY A 636 24.14 15.49 13.25
C GLY A 636 24.47 14.44 12.19
N SER A 637 24.36 13.15 12.53
CA SER A 637 24.61 12.03 11.60
C SER A 637 23.41 11.72 10.69
N THR A 638 22.41 12.58 10.69
CA THR A 638 21.20 12.49 9.85
C THR A 638 20.99 13.83 9.16
N ALA A 639 20.19 13.86 8.09
CA ALA A 639 19.83 15.10 7.43
C ALA A 639 18.80 15.97 8.19
N ALA A 640 18.45 15.62 9.43
CA ALA A 640 17.46 16.37 10.20
C ALA A 640 17.93 17.81 10.53
N PRO A 641 16.99 18.77 10.71
CA PRO A 641 17.28 20.16 11.03
C PRO A 641 18.18 20.35 12.26
N ALA A 642 19.06 21.35 12.24
CA ALA A 642 19.97 21.69 13.35
C ALA A 642 19.25 21.94 14.70
N ASP A 643 18.05 22.52 14.66
CA ASP A 643 17.23 22.70 15.87
C ASP A 643 16.80 21.36 16.47
N CYS A 644 16.43 20.38 15.64
CA CYS A 644 16.12 19.02 16.08
C CYS A 644 17.36 18.34 16.70
N GLN A 645 18.55 18.57 16.16
CA GLN A 645 19.81 18.05 16.72
C GLN A 645 20.06 18.63 18.13
N SER A 646 19.85 19.93 18.29
CA SER A 646 19.98 20.63 19.57
C SER A 646 18.98 20.13 20.60
N ILE A 647 17.71 19.99 20.21
CA ILE A 647 16.66 19.43 21.09
C ILE A 647 16.96 17.98 21.45
N ALA A 648 17.40 17.16 20.50
CA ALA A 648 17.80 15.77 20.75
C ALA A 648 18.94 15.68 21.77
N SER A 649 19.93 16.56 21.67
CA SER A 649 21.04 16.69 22.62
C SER A 649 20.54 17.03 24.04
N VAL A 650 19.58 17.95 24.16
CA VAL A 650 18.93 18.29 25.45
C VAL A 650 18.14 17.09 26.01
N GLN A 651 17.36 16.40 25.16
CA GLN A 651 16.61 15.23 25.59
C GLN A 651 17.55 14.12 26.11
N LEU A 652 18.67 13.86 25.44
CA LEU A 652 19.68 12.91 25.92
C LEU A 652 20.26 13.29 27.28
N ARG A 653 20.58 14.58 27.52
CA ARG A 653 21.03 15.06 28.84
C ARG A 653 19.97 14.84 29.93
N ASN A 654 18.71 15.14 29.61
CA ASN A 654 17.59 14.93 30.54
C ASN A 654 17.42 13.45 30.89
N VAL A 655 17.49 12.57 29.89
CA VAL A 655 17.45 11.11 30.09
C VAL A 655 18.62 10.64 30.94
N ASN A 656 19.84 11.12 30.68
CA ASN A 656 21.03 10.78 31.46
C ASN A 656 20.85 11.11 32.95
N ALA A 657 20.32 12.30 33.26
CA ALA A 657 20.05 12.75 34.62
C ALA A 657 18.96 11.89 35.29
N ARG A 658 17.88 11.58 34.57
CA ARG A 658 16.77 10.75 35.10
C ARG A 658 17.22 9.30 35.37
N ILE A 659 18.07 8.74 34.51
CA ILE A 659 18.69 7.43 34.77
C ILE A 659 19.52 7.47 36.05
N ALA A 660 20.31 8.52 36.27
CA ALA A 660 21.10 8.67 37.49
C ALA A 660 20.21 8.73 38.74
N VAL A 661 19.08 9.46 38.68
CA VAL A 661 18.08 9.53 39.77
C VAL A 661 17.50 8.15 40.07
N LEU A 662 17.07 7.39 39.05
CA LEU A 662 16.51 6.05 39.26
C LEU A 662 17.54 5.06 39.81
N LEU A 663 18.78 5.09 39.31
CA LEU A 663 19.86 4.22 39.80
C LEU A 663 20.28 4.52 41.25
N ALA A 664 20.12 5.76 41.70
CA ALA A 664 20.41 6.20 43.06
C ALA A 664 19.24 6.03 44.04
N ASN A 665 18.04 5.64 43.56
CA ASN A 665 16.87 5.52 44.40
C ASN A 665 16.92 4.24 45.26
N GLU A 666 17.31 4.40 46.53
CA GLU A 666 17.41 3.29 47.50
C GLU A 666 16.08 2.58 47.79
N GLN A 667 14.94 3.22 47.48
CA GLN A 667 13.61 2.60 47.64
C GLN A 667 13.26 1.62 46.49
N VAL A 668 14.09 1.58 45.44
CA VAL A 668 13.89 0.73 44.26
C VAL A 668 15.07 -0.24 44.14
N LYS A 669 14.84 -1.50 44.49
CA LYS A 669 15.82 -2.57 44.25
C LYS A 669 15.63 -3.14 42.85
N LEU A 670 16.38 -2.59 41.89
CA LEU A 670 16.37 -3.03 40.49
C LEU A 670 16.90 -4.45 40.32
N ASP A 671 16.32 -5.20 39.36
CA ASP A 671 16.89 -6.46 38.90
C ASP A 671 18.14 -6.26 38.05
N ASP A 672 18.96 -7.32 37.90
CA ASP A 672 20.23 -7.27 37.16
C ASP A 672 20.08 -6.79 35.71
N TYR A 673 19.01 -7.20 35.01
CA TYR A 673 18.81 -6.80 33.62
C TYR A 673 18.41 -5.33 33.50
N SER A 674 17.52 -4.85 34.36
CA SER A 674 17.13 -3.43 34.36
C SER A 674 18.31 -2.54 34.76
N ARG A 675 19.06 -2.90 35.81
CA ARG A 675 20.25 -2.16 36.24
C ARG A 675 21.32 -2.13 35.17
N ALA A 676 21.65 -3.28 34.56
CA ALA A 676 22.65 -3.35 33.49
C ALA A 676 22.22 -2.53 32.27
N HIS A 677 20.93 -2.58 31.90
CA HIS A 677 20.41 -1.79 30.79
C HIS A 677 20.47 -0.29 31.03
N LEU A 678 20.09 0.18 32.22
CA LEU A 678 20.14 1.59 32.56
C LEU A 678 21.59 2.11 32.56
N LEU A 679 22.54 1.37 33.14
CA LEU A 679 23.97 1.71 33.10
C LEU A 679 24.53 1.72 31.67
N GLU A 680 24.17 0.73 30.86
CA GLU A 680 24.60 0.65 29.46
C GLU A 680 24.02 1.78 28.62
N THR A 681 22.75 2.12 28.83
CA THR A 681 22.06 3.23 28.17
C THR A 681 22.68 4.56 28.57
N GLN A 682 22.96 4.76 29.87
CA GLN A 682 23.68 5.93 30.38
C GLN A 682 25.05 6.07 29.72
N GLY A 683 25.81 4.98 29.63
CA GLY A 683 27.12 4.96 28.98
C GLY A 683 27.07 5.29 27.48
N ARG A 684 26.03 4.85 26.76
CA ARG A 684 25.82 5.24 25.36
C ARG A 684 25.49 6.72 25.22
N ILE A 685 24.60 7.22 26.06
CA ILE A 685 24.20 8.62 26.08
C ILE A 685 25.41 9.52 26.35
N GLN A 686 26.22 9.16 27.36
CA GLN A 686 27.42 9.92 27.70
C GLN A 686 28.40 9.99 26.53
N LYS A 687 28.65 8.87 25.83
CA LYS A 687 29.49 8.86 24.62
C LYS A 687 28.99 9.80 23.53
N VAL A 688 27.68 9.88 23.33
CA VAL A 688 27.09 10.81 22.36
C VAL A 688 27.27 12.26 22.82
N ILE A 689 26.99 12.55 24.09
CA ILE A 689 27.15 13.91 24.65
C ILE A 689 28.60 14.36 24.54
N ASP A 690 29.56 13.49 24.89
CA ASP A 690 31.00 13.77 24.84
C ASP A 690 31.47 13.99 23.39
N ALA A 691 31.02 13.17 22.45
CA ALA A 691 31.36 13.31 21.03
C ALA A 691 30.76 14.58 20.40
N SER A 692 29.55 14.98 20.81
CA SER A 692 28.91 16.23 20.32
C SER A 692 29.61 17.51 20.80
N LEU A 693 30.48 17.42 21.83
CA LEU A 693 31.27 18.54 22.34
C LEU A 693 32.57 18.77 21.55
N GLU A 694 33.01 17.81 20.72
CA GLU A 694 34.19 17.97 19.85
C GLU A 694 33.82 18.75 18.57
N LEU A 695 33.95 20.08 18.61
CA LEU A 695 33.96 20.95 17.42
C LEU A 695 35.25 20.74 16.59
N PRO A 696 35.21 20.98 15.27
CA PRO A 696 36.33 20.69 14.36
C PRO A 696 37.60 21.44 14.80
N ARG A 697 38.74 20.76 14.71
CA ARG A 697 40.04 21.45 14.70
C ARG A 697 39.99 22.45 13.53
N LEU A 698 40.17 23.73 13.90
CA LEU A 698 40.25 24.92 13.05
C LEU A 698 40.90 24.67 11.68
#